data_AF-W6TJR0-F1
#
_entry.id   AF-W6TJR0-F1
#
_cell.length_a   1.000
_cell.length_b   1.000
_cell.length_c   1.000
_cell.angle_alpha   90.00
_cell.angle_beta   90.00
_cell.angle_gamma   90.00
#
_symmetry.space_group_name_H-M   'P 1'
#
loop_
_entity.id
_entity.type
_entity.pdbx_description
1 polymer ?
#
loop_
_entity_poly.entity_id
_entity_poly.type
_entity_poly.pdbx_seq_one_letter_code
_entity_poly.pdbx_strand_id
1 'polypeptide(L)'
;MKKILLSLALVFSVTLLFAQQTYPVNGSYDIRQGTYAFTNANIVVSANQIIPNGTLLIKGQTIQSVGTATSIPKGYVVIDLKGKFIYPSLIDAFTSYGLPEANRVSGPRQSIFTSTKKGAYGWNEAIRPETKASTFFAADSKKADDLRKAGFGTVNAINRDGIARGTSLAVTLSDEKENSTILNPQSAANYSFSKGSSQNDYPTSLMGAIALLRQTYYDAQWYGKQKEEYNISLEEFNKQQNIPQIFEVEGWQNILRASKIAQEFGKQYIIKSNGDEYQRIEAVKATGASLIIPINFIKAYDVEDTVENRNITLAQMKAWEMAPTNPAALEKAGIKFSLTAQGLEAPKDLWANIRTALDNGLTPKQALLSLTEIPAAMIGIADKVGTLEKGKLANFIITSDSLFKKENVIEENWVQGKRFILFKKDDALKDTTNKAVAKSNEPKTKEAVGSLIFPFTAFGNATPLKQESVLLKNATVWTNEKDGILQNADVLLENGKIKAVGKNLNAGNAKVIDATGKHVTPGIVDEHSHIAGTGGINEGAQSVSSEVRVSDIINSEDVNIYRQLAGGVTTSQILHGSANPIGGQSQLIKLRWGKLPEELKFAGADGFIKFALGENVKQSNFGTGARFPVTRMGVEQTFVDEFTRAKEYKSELAKKGNTVRRDLELDAIVEILDNKRFITCHSYVQSEINMLMHVADSLGFKINTFTHILEGYKVADKMKARGINASTFSDWWAYKMEVAEAIPYNGKIMHSVGITTAFNSDDAEMARRLNQEAGKAVLYGNVPEEDAFKFVTLNPAKMLHIDNKVGSLKPGKDADVVVWSDNPLSIYAKAEKTFVDGIAYWDIDRDSQIRKEQQSERARLIQKMKDSKDKGSKTQRPKTEQKHLYDCETMEDYSFELNEMERTHDHE
;
A
#
# COMPACT_ATOMS: atom_id res chain seq x y z
N MET A 1 -50.28 10.89 -57.63
CA MET A 1 -49.14 10.02 -58.01
C MET A 1 -47.78 10.46 -57.44
N LYS A 2 -47.45 11.76 -57.32
CA LYS A 2 -46.14 12.21 -56.80
C LYS A 2 -45.83 11.89 -55.32
N LYS A 3 -46.84 11.73 -54.45
CA LYS A 3 -46.62 11.38 -53.02
C LYS A 3 -46.41 9.87 -52.77
N ILE A 4 -46.89 9.01 -53.67
CA ILE A 4 -46.75 7.54 -53.55
C ILE A 4 -45.35 7.09 -54.04
N LEU A 5 -44.80 7.76 -55.06
CA LEU A 5 -43.44 7.51 -55.54
C LEU A 5 -42.35 7.96 -54.56
N LEU A 6 -42.57 9.02 -53.77
CA LEU A 6 -41.64 9.46 -52.73
C LEU A 6 -41.63 8.50 -51.52
N SER A 7 -42.77 7.86 -51.24
CA SER A 7 -42.92 6.87 -50.17
C SER A 7 -42.25 5.54 -50.55
N LEU A 8 -42.38 5.12 -51.81
CA LEU A 8 -41.68 3.93 -52.34
C LEU A 8 -40.17 4.14 -52.48
N ALA A 9 -39.72 5.36 -52.78
CA ALA A 9 -38.29 5.71 -52.79
C ALA A 9 -37.67 5.72 -51.38
N LEU A 10 -38.40 6.16 -50.34
CA LEU A 10 -37.90 6.10 -48.96
C LEU A 10 -37.87 4.66 -48.41
N VAL A 11 -38.79 3.80 -48.83
CA VAL A 11 -38.83 2.38 -48.41
C VAL A 11 -37.78 1.53 -49.14
N PHE A 12 -37.37 1.91 -50.36
CA PHE A 12 -36.24 1.27 -51.07
C PHE A 12 -34.86 1.86 -50.74
N SER A 13 -34.79 2.93 -49.91
CA SER A 13 -33.54 3.52 -49.44
C SER A 13 -33.00 2.87 -48.17
N VAL A 14 -33.72 1.91 -47.58
CA VAL A 14 -33.14 0.94 -46.63
C VAL A 14 -32.47 -0.16 -47.44
N THR A 15 -31.48 0.23 -48.24
CA THR A 15 -30.50 -0.73 -48.70
C THR A 15 -29.85 -1.32 -47.45
N LEU A 16 -29.82 -2.65 -47.44
CA LEU A 16 -28.97 -3.47 -46.58
C LEU A 16 -27.54 -2.91 -46.64
N LEU A 17 -27.21 -1.99 -45.75
CA LEU A 17 -25.84 -1.64 -45.44
C LEU A 17 -25.26 -2.84 -44.68
N PHE A 18 -24.90 -3.88 -45.43
CA PHE A 18 -23.87 -4.78 -44.97
C PHE A 18 -22.63 -3.90 -44.80
N ALA A 19 -22.22 -3.69 -43.55
CA ALA A 19 -20.95 -3.04 -43.25
C ALA A 19 -19.86 -3.73 -44.09
N GLN A 20 -19.26 -2.99 -45.04
CA GLN A 20 -18.13 -3.51 -45.79
C GLN A 20 -17.06 -3.91 -44.78
N GLN A 21 -16.62 -5.16 -44.84
CA GLN A 21 -15.38 -5.54 -44.17
C GLN A 21 -14.26 -4.72 -44.81
N THR A 22 -13.44 -4.07 -43.99
CA THR A 22 -12.35 -3.19 -44.43
C THR A 22 -11.19 -3.95 -45.07
N TYR A 23 -11.22 -5.29 -45.05
CA TYR A 23 -10.24 -6.14 -45.70
C TYR A 23 -10.75 -6.63 -47.06
N PRO A 24 -9.95 -6.50 -48.14
CA PRO A 24 -10.26 -7.15 -49.40
C PRO A 24 -10.17 -8.67 -49.22
N VAL A 25 -11.26 -9.38 -49.53
CA VAL A 25 -11.26 -10.84 -49.55
C VAL A 25 -10.76 -11.29 -50.92
N ASN A 26 -9.58 -11.91 -50.96
CA ASN A 26 -9.01 -12.44 -52.20
C ASN A 26 -9.39 -13.93 -52.35
N GLY A 27 -10.43 -14.22 -53.15
CA GLY A 27 -10.92 -15.58 -53.42
C GLY A 27 -12.41 -15.79 -53.14
N SER A 28 -12.88 -17.04 -53.30
CA SER A 28 -14.24 -17.44 -52.94
C SER A 28 -14.40 -17.49 -51.41
N TYR A 29 -15.27 -16.64 -50.87
CA TYR A 29 -15.56 -16.53 -49.43
C TYR A 29 -16.85 -17.28 -49.09
N ASP A 30 -16.79 -18.27 -48.20
CA ASP A 30 -17.98 -18.94 -47.67
C ASP A 30 -18.53 -18.17 -46.45
N ILE A 31 -19.66 -17.51 -46.64
CA ILE A 31 -20.32 -16.62 -45.66
C ILE A 31 -21.35 -17.36 -44.80
N ARG A 32 -21.46 -18.69 -44.90
CA ARG A 32 -22.46 -19.46 -44.14
C ARG A 32 -22.18 -19.32 -42.64
N GLN A 33 -22.95 -18.44 -41.98
CA GLN A 33 -22.87 -18.26 -40.54
C GLN A 33 -23.23 -19.57 -39.85
N GLY A 34 -22.34 -20.06 -38.98
CA GLY A 34 -22.64 -21.21 -38.14
C GLY A 34 -23.92 -20.96 -37.35
N THR A 35 -24.91 -21.84 -37.49
CA THR A 35 -26.13 -21.83 -36.67
C THR A 35 -26.18 -23.12 -35.88
N TYR A 36 -26.18 -23.01 -34.55
CA TYR A 36 -26.08 -24.16 -33.66
C TYR A 36 -27.18 -24.11 -32.60
N ALA A 37 -27.77 -25.27 -32.34
CA ALA A 37 -28.79 -25.46 -31.31
C ALA A 37 -28.25 -26.48 -30.30
N PHE A 38 -27.85 -26.00 -29.12
CA PHE A 38 -27.42 -26.85 -28.02
C PHE A 38 -28.63 -27.22 -27.19
N THR A 39 -28.98 -28.50 -27.15
CA THR A 39 -30.25 -28.99 -26.55
C THR A 39 -29.98 -29.88 -25.34
N ASN A 40 -30.96 -29.98 -24.44
CA ASN A 40 -30.93 -30.84 -23.25
C ASN A 40 -29.80 -30.55 -22.25
N ALA A 41 -29.17 -29.37 -22.30
CA ALA A 41 -28.13 -28.97 -21.37
C ALA A 41 -28.70 -28.35 -20.08
N ASN A 42 -27.93 -28.41 -18.99
CA ASN A 42 -28.13 -27.52 -17.84
C ASN A 42 -27.47 -26.17 -18.15
N ILE A 43 -28.26 -25.18 -18.57
CA ILE A 43 -27.74 -23.89 -19.03
C ILE A 43 -27.73 -22.91 -17.86
N VAL A 44 -26.54 -22.52 -17.42
CA VAL A 44 -26.33 -21.45 -16.45
C VAL A 44 -26.29 -20.14 -17.23
N VAL A 45 -27.39 -19.39 -17.22
CA VAL A 45 -27.50 -18.12 -17.96
C VAL A 45 -26.75 -17.00 -17.26
N SER A 46 -26.86 -16.98 -15.93
CA SER A 46 -26.15 -16.10 -15.01
C SER A 46 -25.98 -16.83 -13.68
N ALA A 47 -25.22 -16.28 -12.74
CA ALA A 47 -25.02 -16.87 -11.42
C ALA A 47 -26.32 -17.04 -10.61
N ASN A 48 -27.41 -16.38 -11.01
CA ASN A 48 -28.73 -16.49 -10.39
C ASN A 48 -29.75 -17.31 -11.19
N GLN A 49 -29.41 -17.75 -12.41
CA GLN A 49 -30.37 -18.36 -13.31
C GLN A 49 -29.80 -19.60 -13.98
N ILE A 50 -30.40 -20.76 -13.65
CA ILE A 50 -30.10 -22.06 -14.26
C ILE A 50 -31.36 -22.57 -14.95
N ILE A 51 -31.22 -23.01 -16.21
CA ILE A 51 -32.28 -23.59 -17.02
C ILE A 51 -31.95 -25.08 -17.22
N PRO A 52 -32.60 -25.99 -16.48
CA PRO A 52 -32.40 -27.43 -16.66
C PRO A 52 -33.02 -27.90 -17.97
N ASN A 53 -32.36 -28.85 -18.65
CA ASN A 53 -32.79 -29.39 -19.95
C ASN A 53 -33.13 -28.29 -20.98
N GLY A 54 -32.38 -27.20 -20.95
CA GLY A 54 -32.60 -26.03 -21.80
C GLY A 54 -32.02 -26.19 -23.21
N THR A 55 -32.44 -25.27 -24.07
CA THR A 55 -31.94 -25.09 -25.43
C THR A 55 -31.32 -23.70 -25.59
N LEU A 56 -30.06 -23.64 -25.99
CA LEU A 56 -29.33 -22.42 -26.40
C LEU A 56 -29.22 -22.38 -27.92
N LEU A 57 -29.74 -21.33 -28.54
CA LEU A 57 -29.58 -21.08 -29.98
C LEU A 57 -28.55 -19.98 -30.21
N ILE A 58 -27.57 -20.26 -31.05
CA ILE A 58 -26.61 -19.24 -31.53
C ILE A 58 -26.68 -19.13 -33.06
N LYS A 59 -26.49 -17.91 -33.56
CA LYS A 59 -26.39 -17.60 -34.99
C LYS A 59 -25.20 -16.68 -35.23
N GLY A 60 -24.23 -17.19 -35.98
CA GLY A 60 -22.94 -16.54 -36.12
C GLY A 60 -22.30 -16.35 -34.74
N GLN A 61 -21.97 -15.11 -34.41
CA GLN A 61 -21.30 -14.77 -33.16
C GLN A 61 -22.26 -14.44 -32.01
N THR A 62 -23.58 -14.52 -32.21
CA THR A 62 -24.58 -13.99 -31.27
C THR A 62 -25.52 -15.04 -30.72
N ILE A 63 -25.92 -14.87 -29.46
CA ILE A 63 -26.97 -15.66 -28.81
C ILE A 63 -28.34 -15.17 -29.30
N GLN A 64 -29.13 -16.08 -29.87
CA GLN A 64 -30.46 -15.78 -30.41
C GLN A 64 -31.58 -16.00 -29.38
N SER A 65 -31.46 -17.04 -28.58
CA SER A 65 -32.43 -17.38 -27.54
C SER A 65 -31.89 -18.44 -26.60
N VAL A 66 -32.39 -18.44 -25.36
CA VAL A 66 -32.11 -19.45 -24.34
C VAL A 66 -33.42 -19.76 -23.58
N GLY A 67 -33.74 -21.03 -23.34
CA GLY A 67 -35.00 -21.42 -22.69
C GLY A 67 -35.29 -22.92 -22.68
N THR A 68 -36.31 -23.36 -21.94
CA THR A 68 -36.72 -24.78 -21.82
C THR A 68 -37.52 -25.33 -23.01
N ALA A 69 -38.15 -24.46 -23.80
CA ALA A 69 -39.06 -24.83 -24.89
C ALA A 69 -38.82 -24.01 -26.16
N THR A 70 -37.55 -23.84 -26.53
CA THR A 70 -37.16 -23.06 -27.71
C THR A 70 -37.37 -23.88 -28.98
N SER A 71 -38.29 -23.47 -29.86
CA SER A 71 -38.46 -24.10 -31.18
C SER A 71 -37.19 -23.91 -32.01
N ILE A 72 -36.57 -25.00 -32.44
CA ILE A 72 -35.32 -24.96 -33.23
C ILE A 72 -35.67 -24.63 -34.68
N PRO A 73 -35.23 -23.48 -35.24
CA PRO A 73 -35.49 -23.13 -36.63
C PRO A 73 -34.81 -24.11 -37.59
N LYS A 74 -35.37 -24.28 -38.80
CA LYS A 74 -34.74 -25.07 -39.87
C LYS A 74 -33.36 -24.50 -40.21
N GLY A 75 -32.36 -25.38 -40.38
CA GLY A 75 -30.99 -25.02 -40.76
C GLY A 75 -29.97 -25.00 -39.62
N TYR A 76 -30.42 -25.15 -38.36
CA TYR A 76 -29.53 -25.25 -37.20
C TYR A 76 -28.89 -26.64 -37.11
N VAL A 77 -27.59 -26.67 -36.80
CA VAL A 77 -26.89 -27.89 -36.39
C VAL A 77 -27.25 -28.18 -34.93
N VAL A 78 -27.97 -29.27 -34.70
CA VAL A 78 -28.40 -29.67 -33.35
C VAL A 78 -27.28 -30.45 -32.67
N ILE A 79 -26.87 -29.99 -31.49
CA ILE A 79 -25.90 -30.65 -30.62
C ILE A 79 -26.65 -31.03 -29.33
N ASP A 80 -26.82 -32.33 -29.11
CA ASP A 80 -27.40 -32.84 -27.87
C ASP A 80 -26.35 -32.85 -26.76
N LEU A 81 -26.63 -32.14 -25.68
CA LEU A 81 -25.77 -31.98 -24.51
C LEU A 81 -26.43 -32.54 -23.25
N LYS A 82 -27.29 -33.56 -23.39
CA LYS A 82 -27.93 -34.23 -22.25
C LYS A 82 -26.93 -34.57 -21.14
N GLY A 83 -27.21 -34.09 -19.94
CA GLY A 83 -26.39 -34.30 -18.74
C GLY A 83 -25.19 -33.36 -18.59
N LYS A 84 -24.87 -32.55 -19.61
CA LYS A 84 -23.78 -31.58 -19.58
C LYS A 84 -24.27 -30.20 -19.14
N PHE A 85 -23.33 -29.30 -18.89
CA PHE A 85 -23.60 -27.93 -18.48
C PHE A 85 -23.04 -26.92 -19.48
N ILE A 86 -23.76 -25.82 -19.65
CA ILE A 86 -23.28 -24.63 -20.39
C ILE A 86 -23.17 -23.48 -19.41
N TYR A 87 -22.03 -22.79 -19.39
CA TYR A 87 -21.79 -21.58 -18.59
C TYR A 87 -21.29 -20.45 -19.50
N PRO A 88 -21.48 -19.15 -19.15
CA PRO A 88 -20.72 -18.08 -19.79
C PRO A 88 -19.23 -18.36 -19.67
N SER A 89 -18.46 -18.07 -20.72
CA SER A 89 -17.00 -18.18 -20.62
C SER A 89 -16.48 -17.18 -19.60
N LEU A 90 -15.42 -17.56 -18.89
CA LEU A 90 -14.85 -16.74 -17.83
C LEU A 90 -14.21 -15.47 -18.40
N ILE A 91 -14.11 -14.46 -17.55
CA ILE A 91 -13.56 -13.14 -17.86
C ILE A 91 -12.49 -12.79 -16.84
N ASP A 92 -11.26 -12.56 -17.30
CA ASP A 92 -10.18 -12.03 -16.45
C ASP A 92 -10.08 -10.51 -16.63
N ALA A 93 -10.26 -9.75 -15.56
CA ALA A 93 -10.20 -8.29 -15.58
C ALA A 93 -8.77 -7.72 -15.53
N PHE A 94 -7.74 -8.56 -15.37
CA PHE A 94 -6.36 -8.10 -15.25
C PHE A 94 -5.37 -9.12 -15.81
N THR A 95 -4.84 -8.87 -17.02
CA THR A 95 -3.83 -9.72 -17.66
C THR A 95 -2.79 -8.88 -18.42
N SER A 96 -1.65 -9.48 -18.77
CA SER A 96 -0.69 -8.96 -19.75
C SER A 96 -0.83 -9.60 -21.14
N TYR A 97 -1.97 -10.23 -21.43
CA TYR A 97 -2.18 -11.01 -22.65
C TYR A 97 -2.00 -10.16 -23.93
N GLY A 98 -1.16 -10.65 -24.85
CA GLY A 98 -0.96 -10.02 -26.16
C GLY A 98 -0.27 -8.66 -26.13
N LEU A 99 0.39 -8.32 -25.01
CA LEU A 99 1.13 -7.07 -24.84
C LEU A 99 2.61 -7.36 -24.58
N PRO A 100 3.52 -6.48 -25.05
CA PRO A 100 4.93 -6.57 -24.73
C PRO A 100 5.19 -6.27 -23.25
N GLU A 101 6.22 -6.91 -22.70
CA GLU A 101 6.75 -6.53 -21.39
C GLU A 101 7.52 -5.21 -21.49
N ALA A 102 7.61 -4.51 -20.36
CA ALA A 102 8.37 -3.27 -20.29
C ALA A 102 9.87 -3.54 -20.49
N ASN A 103 10.46 -2.98 -21.55
CA ASN A 103 11.90 -3.08 -21.81
C ASN A 103 12.68 -2.24 -20.80
N ARG A 104 13.28 -2.91 -19.81
CA ARG A 104 14.11 -2.25 -18.79
C ARG A 104 15.54 -2.12 -19.29
N VAL A 105 16.12 -0.92 -19.20
CA VAL A 105 17.50 -0.68 -19.65
C VAL A 105 18.49 -1.20 -18.63
N SER A 106 19.29 -2.19 -19.02
CA SER A 106 20.42 -2.70 -18.25
C SER A 106 21.68 -1.90 -18.62
N GLY A 107 22.24 -1.17 -17.67
CA GLY A 107 23.47 -0.38 -17.86
C GLY A 107 23.80 0.47 -16.63
N PRO A 108 24.98 1.13 -16.60
CA PRO A 108 25.31 2.07 -15.53
C PRO A 108 24.27 3.21 -15.52
N ARG A 109 23.64 3.45 -14.37
CA ARG A 109 22.64 4.52 -14.20
C ARG A 109 23.28 5.87 -14.49
N GLN A 110 22.73 6.59 -15.47
CA GLN A 110 22.95 8.02 -15.67
C GLN A 110 21.81 8.77 -15.00
N SER A 111 22.11 9.88 -14.32
CA SER A 111 21.08 10.72 -13.71
C SER A 111 20.23 11.42 -14.76
N ILE A 112 18.91 11.24 -14.70
CA ILE A 112 17.94 11.80 -15.65
C ILE A 112 16.84 12.53 -14.87
N PHE A 113 16.93 13.86 -14.85
CA PHE A 113 15.98 14.70 -14.10
C PHE A 113 14.71 15.02 -14.89
N THR A 114 14.80 15.08 -16.22
CA THR A 114 13.68 15.35 -17.13
C THR A 114 13.60 14.28 -18.22
N SER A 115 12.41 14.07 -18.76
CA SER A 115 12.10 13.04 -19.76
C SER A 115 13.05 13.11 -20.95
N THR A 116 13.55 11.94 -21.36
CA THR A 116 14.37 11.77 -22.57
C THR A 116 13.50 11.52 -23.82
N LYS A 117 12.21 11.26 -23.62
CA LYS A 117 11.23 11.03 -24.69
C LYS A 117 11.04 12.28 -25.55
N LYS A 118 11.43 12.19 -26.82
CA LYS A 118 11.27 13.28 -27.80
C LYS A 118 9.78 13.54 -28.12
N GLY A 119 9.33 14.79 -27.97
CA GLY A 119 7.97 15.23 -28.30
C GLY A 119 7.38 16.09 -27.19
N ALA A 120 6.12 16.51 -27.36
CA ALA A 120 5.37 17.32 -26.37
C ALA A 120 4.80 16.44 -25.24
N TYR A 121 5.62 15.57 -24.65
CA TYR A 121 5.24 14.68 -23.55
C TYR A 121 5.48 15.35 -22.19
N GLY A 122 4.90 14.78 -21.15
CA GLY A 122 5.17 15.18 -19.77
C GLY A 122 6.66 15.09 -19.42
N TRP A 123 7.08 15.86 -18.43
CA TRP A 123 8.48 15.94 -18.02
C TRP A 123 8.98 14.66 -17.32
N ASN A 124 8.09 13.78 -16.85
CA ASN A 124 8.45 12.55 -16.15
C ASN A 124 7.90 11.32 -16.87
N GLU A 125 8.79 10.41 -17.27
CA GLU A 125 8.43 9.20 -18.02
C GLU A 125 7.74 8.12 -17.19
N ALA A 126 7.55 8.30 -15.88
CA ALA A 126 6.66 7.44 -15.09
C ALA A 126 5.18 7.77 -15.35
N ILE A 127 4.88 8.96 -15.89
CA ILE A 127 3.53 9.39 -16.26
C ILE A 127 3.37 9.20 -17.78
N ARG A 128 2.76 8.08 -18.17
CA ARG A 128 2.59 7.65 -19.57
C ARG A 128 1.13 7.40 -19.97
N PRO A 129 0.19 8.31 -19.64
CA PRO A 129 -1.22 8.14 -19.97
C PRO A 129 -1.45 7.99 -21.48
N GLU A 130 -0.58 8.51 -22.33
CA GLU A 130 -0.68 8.38 -23.79
C GLU A 130 -0.56 6.93 -24.32
N THR A 131 -0.12 5.99 -23.48
CA THR A 131 0.02 4.57 -23.87
C THR A 131 -1.35 3.94 -24.08
N LYS A 132 -1.58 3.40 -25.29
CA LYS A 132 -2.83 2.72 -25.64
C LYS A 132 -2.53 1.26 -25.90
N ALA A 133 -2.98 0.36 -25.03
CA ALA A 133 -2.72 -1.07 -25.20
C ALA A 133 -3.22 -1.58 -26.56
N SER A 134 -4.30 -1.00 -27.10
CA SER A 134 -4.84 -1.33 -28.42
C SER A 134 -3.90 -1.06 -29.60
N THR A 135 -2.89 -0.19 -29.48
CA THR A 135 -1.98 0.10 -30.59
C THR A 135 -0.84 -0.91 -30.73
N PHE A 136 -0.57 -1.69 -29.68
CA PHE A 136 0.52 -2.68 -29.66
C PHE A 136 0.02 -4.11 -29.42
N PHE A 137 -1.30 -4.30 -29.28
CA PHE A 137 -1.89 -5.60 -29.04
C PHE A 137 -1.68 -6.54 -30.24
N ALA A 138 -1.14 -7.73 -29.95
CA ALA A 138 -1.00 -8.82 -30.90
C ALA A 138 -1.49 -10.11 -30.24
N ALA A 139 -2.42 -10.82 -30.90
CA ALA A 139 -3.00 -12.03 -30.33
C ALA A 139 -1.93 -13.15 -30.24
N ASP A 140 -1.66 -13.62 -29.03
CA ASP A 140 -0.81 -14.80 -28.81
C ASP A 140 -1.68 -16.06 -28.81
N SER A 141 -1.56 -16.90 -29.84
CA SER A 141 -2.40 -18.08 -30.02
C SER A 141 -2.17 -19.14 -28.94
N LYS A 142 -0.93 -19.28 -28.44
CA LYS A 142 -0.56 -20.25 -27.40
C LYS A 142 -1.10 -19.81 -26.05
N LYS A 143 -0.84 -18.56 -25.64
CA LYS A 143 -1.39 -18.01 -24.39
C LYS A 143 -2.92 -17.99 -24.42
N ALA A 144 -3.54 -17.70 -25.57
CA ALA A 144 -4.99 -17.77 -25.70
C ALA A 144 -5.53 -19.20 -25.54
N ASP A 145 -4.82 -20.21 -26.04
CA ASP A 145 -5.18 -21.61 -25.86
C ASP A 145 -5.13 -22.03 -24.39
N ASP A 146 -4.06 -21.64 -23.70
CA ASP A 146 -3.87 -21.88 -22.27
C ASP A 146 -4.99 -21.22 -21.42
N LEU A 147 -5.35 -19.98 -21.73
CA LEU A 147 -6.47 -19.28 -21.09
C LEU A 147 -7.83 -19.91 -21.43
N ARG A 148 -8.05 -20.31 -22.69
CA ARG A 148 -9.28 -21.01 -23.11
C ARG A 148 -9.44 -22.34 -22.39
N LYS A 149 -8.35 -23.12 -22.23
CA LYS A 149 -8.32 -24.36 -21.46
C LYS A 149 -8.69 -24.15 -19.99
N ALA A 150 -8.32 -23.02 -19.42
CA ALA A 150 -8.76 -22.63 -18.08
C ALA A 150 -10.23 -22.18 -18.01
N GLY A 151 -10.87 -21.94 -19.15
CA GLY A 151 -12.29 -21.56 -19.27
C GLY A 151 -12.52 -20.09 -19.62
N PHE A 152 -11.46 -19.29 -19.78
CA PHE A 152 -11.59 -17.88 -20.18
C PHE A 152 -12.00 -17.76 -21.64
N GLY A 153 -12.92 -16.84 -21.94
CA GLY A 153 -13.27 -16.46 -23.30
C GLY A 153 -12.97 -14.99 -23.59
N THR A 154 -12.70 -14.19 -22.56
CA THR A 154 -12.44 -12.76 -22.65
C THR A 154 -11.46 -12.33 -21.57
N VAL A 155 -10.57 -11.40 -21.90
CA VAL A 155 -9.61 -10.83 -20.95
C VAL A 155 -9.49 -9.33 -21.14
N ASN A 156 -9.11 -8.64 -20.07
CA ASN A 156 -8.65 -7.27 -20.10
C ASN A 156 -7.11 -7.28 -20.08
N ALA A 157 -6.49 -6.73 -21.12
CA ALA A 157 -5.04 -6.68 -21.27
C ALA A 157 -4.51 -5.28 -20.91
N ILE A 158 -3.52 -5.23 -20.02
CA ILE A 158 -2.98 -4.01 -19.42
C ILE A 158 -1.47 -3.96 -19.64
N ASN A 159 -0.95 -2.80 -20.06
CA ASN A 159 0.48 -2.54 -20.03
C ASN A 159 0.89 -2.11 -18.61
N ARG A 160 1.82 -2.83 -17.98
CA ARG A 160 2.24 -2.63 -16.58
C ARG A 160 3.48 -1.74 -16.46
N ASP A 161 3.50 -0.64 -17.21
CA ASP A 161 4.68 0.24 -17.31
C ASP A 161 4.38 1.69 -16.88
N GLY A 162 4.85 2.08 -15.69
CA GLY A 162 4.71 3.43 -15.14
C GLY A 162 3.70 3.58 -14.00
N ILE A 163 3.60 4.79 -13.47
CA ILE A 163 2.64 5.20 -12.42
C ILE A 163 1.27 5.49 -13.02
N ALA A 164 1.22 6.24 -14.13
CA ALA A 164 0.02 6.41 -14.95
C ALA A 164 0.26 5.71 -16.29
N ARG A 165 -0.34 4.52 -16.48
CA ARG A 165 0.06 3.53 -17.50
C ARG A 165 -0.76 3.61 -18.80
N GLY A 166 -1.64 4.60 -18.90
CA GLY A 166 -2.56 4.76 -20.01
C GLY A 166 -3.70 3.76 -20.00
N THR A 167 -4.19 3.41 -21.20
CA THR A 167 -5.45 2.65 -21.36
C THR A 167 -5.23 1.17 -21.68
N SER A 168 -6.04 0.33 -21.03
CA SER A 168 -6.14 -1.11 -21.31
C SER A 168 -7.22 -1.40 -22.35
N LEU A 169 -7.25 -2.64 -22.85
CA LEU A 169 -8.27 -3.09 -23.79
C LEU A 169 -8.92 -4.41 -23.34
N ALA A 170 -10.21 -4.55 -23.61
CA ALA A 170 -10.93 -5.81 -23.45
C ALA A 170 -11.00 -6.56 -24.79
N VAL A 171 -10.58 -7.82 -24.80
CA VAL A 171 -10.46 -8.66 -26.00
C VAL A 171 -11.04 -10.06 -25.76
N THR A 172 -11.64 -10.64 -26.79
CA THR A 172 -11.99 -12.07 -26.79
C THR A 172 -10.77 -12.93 -27.11
N LEU A 173 -10.73 -14.14 -26.57
CA LEU A 173 -9.70 -15.14 -26.88
C LEU A 173 -10.03 -15.93 -28.15
N SER A 174 -10.54 -15.26 -29.18
CA SER A 174 -10.80 -15.85 -30.49
C SER A 174 -9.51 -15.90 -31.31
N ASP A 175 -9.44 -16.77 -32.31
CA ASP A 175 -8.37 -16.85 -33.32
C ASP A 175 -8.71 -16.06 -34.60
N GLU A 176 -9.77 -15.24 -34.54
CA GLU A 176 -10.07 -14.22 -35.55
C GLU A 176 -9.03 -13.09 -35.54
N LYS A 177 -9.04 -12.25 -36.58
CA LYS A 177 -8.18 -11.07 -36.66
C LYS A 177 -8.41 -10.12 -35.49
N GLU A 178 -7.36 -9.44 -35.04
CA GLU A 178 -7.35 -8.58 -33.85
C GLU A 178 -8.45 -7.51 -33.89
N ASN A 179 -8.69 -6.90 -35.06
CA ASN A 179 -9.76 -5.90 -35.22
C ASN A 179 -11.18 -6.46 -34.99
N SER A 180 -11.34 -7.79 -34.97
CA SER A 180 -12.61 -8.48 -34.70
C SER A 180 -12.68 -9.05 -33.28
N THR A 181 -11.56 -9.13 -32.56
CA THR A 181 -11.51 -9.67 -31.18
C THR A 181 -11.59 -8.58 -30.11
N ILE A 182 -11.25 -7.33 -30.44
CA ILE A 182 -11.34 -6.19 -29.52
C ILE A 182 -12.81 -5.84 -29.23
N LEU A 183 -13.22 -5.99 -27.98
CA LEU A 183 -14.55 -5.61 -27.49
C LEU A 183 -14.60 -4.15 -27.05
N ASN A 184 -13.54 -3.67 -26.40
CA ASN A 184 -13.40 -2.29 -25.97
C ASN A 184 -11.91 -1.90 -26.06
N PRO A 185 -11.51 -0.98 -26.96
CA PRO A 185 -10.10 -0.59 -27.12
C PRO A 185 -9.57 0.28 -25.97
N GLN A 186 -10.45 0.81 -25.10
CA GLN A 186 -10.11 1.67 -23.97
C GLN A 186 -10.98 1.29 -22.75
N SER A 187 -10.76 0.10 -22.23
CA SER A 187 -11.57 -0.50 -21.16
C SER A 187 -11.37 0.17 -19.80
N ALA A 188 -10.14 0.54 -19.46
CA ALA A 188 -9.83 1.27 -18.23
C ALA A 188 -8.55 2.12 -18.36
N ALA A 189 -8.45 3.18 -17.57
CA ALA A 189 -7.20 3.87 -17.27
C ALA A 189 -6.47 3.11 -16.16
N ASN A 190 -5.14 2.97 -16.25
CA ASN A 190 -4.39 2.08 -15.35
C ASN A 190 -3.34 2.86 -14.56
N TYR A 191 -3.21 2.53 -13.28
CA TYR A 191 -2.33 3.20 -12.33
C TYR A 191 -1.54 2.21 -11.46
N SER A 192 -0.41 2.66 -10.91
CA SER A 192 0.35 1.93 -9.89
C SER A 192 1.25 2.88 -9.09
N PHE A 193 1.91 2.37 -8.06
CA PHE A 193 3.00 3.08 -7.37
C PHE A 193 4.40 2.78 -7.94
N SER A 194 4.52 1.94 -8.97
CA SER A 194 5.81 1.63 -9.62
C SER A 194 6.08 2.60 -10.77
N LYS A 195 7.32 3.12 -10.87
CA LYS A 195 7.72 3.95 -12.03
C LYS A 195 7.97 3.16 -13.31
N GLY A 196 7.87 1.83 -13.27
CA GLY A 196 8.06 0.95 -14.42
C GLY A 196 9.47 1.06 -15.01
N SER A 197 9.53 1.23 -16.32
CA SER A 197 10.76 1.38 -17.11
C SER A 197 11.29 2.82 -17.17
N SER A 198 10.65 3.77 -16.49
CA SER A 198 11.10 5.17 -16.45
C SER A 198 12.57 5.25 -16.03
N GLN A 199 13.36 5.93 -16.84
CA GLN A 199 14.76 6.21 -16.51
C GLN A 199 14.93 7.44 -15.63
N ASN A 200 13.85 8.20 -15.38
CA ASN A 200 13.93 9.37 -14.52
C ASN A 200 14.35 8.97 -13.10
N ASP A 201 15.21 9.80 -12.51
CA ASP A 201 15.67 9.62 -11.13
C ASP A 201 14.45 9.65 -10.20
N TYR A 202 13.62 10.69 -10.29
CA TYR A 202 12.40 10.84 -9.52
C TYR A 202 11.21 10.07 -10.15
N PRO A 203 10.42 9.31 -9.36
CA PRO A 203 10.55 9.11 -7.93
C PRO A 203 11.46 7.92 -7.56
N THR A 204 11.94 7.90 -6.33
CA THR A 204 12.70 6.79 -5.73
C THR A 204 11.96 6.13 -4.56
N SER A 205 10.94 6.78 -4.01
CA SER A 205 10.16 6.31 -2.86
C SER A 205 8.66 6.16 -3.17
N LEU A 206 7.94 5.42 -2.32
CA LEU A 206 6.47 5.31 -2.36
C LEU A 206 5.81 6.68 -2.18
N MET A 207 6.29 7.50 -1.24
CA MET A 207 5.79 8.86 -1.04
C MET A 207 6.06 9.76 -2.26
N GLY A 208 7.20 9.58 -2.94
CA GLY A 208 7.51 10.24 -4.21
C GLY A 208 6.56 9.82 -5.33
N ALA A 209 6.26 8.52 -5.46
CA ALA A 209 5.27 8.03 -6.44
C ALA A 209 3.85 8.59 -6.17
N ILE A 210 3.46 8.65 -4.90
CA ILE A 210 2.19 9.27 -4.46
C ILE A 210 2.18 10.76 -4.79
N ALA A 211 3.25 11.49 -4.46
CA ALA A 211 3.36 12.91 -4.71
C ALA A 211 3.37 13.25 -6.21
N LEU A 212 4.09 12.49 -7.04
CA LEU A 212 4.10 12.65 -8.48
C LEU A 212 2.70 12.43 -9.09
N LEU A 213 1.99 11.39 -8.67
CA LEU A 213 0.62 11.16 -9.14
C LEU A 213 -0.32 12.28 -8.69
N ARG A 214 -0.21 12.73 -7.43
CA ARG A 214 -1.00 13.84 -6.88
C ARG A 214 -0.72 15.14 -7.64
N GLN A 215 0.55 15.44 -7.90
CA GLN A 215 0.95 16.59 -8.70
C GLN A 215 0.41 16.50 -10.13
N THR A 216 0.43 15.32 -10.74
CA THR A 216 -0.14 15.07 -12.07
C THR A 216 -1.64 15.40 -12.14
N TYR A 217 -2.42 15.09 -11.10
CA TYR A 217 -3.83 15.49 -11.04
C TYR A 217 -3.99 17.02 -11.00
N TYR A 218 -3.20 17.74 -10.20
CA TYR A 218 -3.24 19.20 -10.16
C TYR A 218 -2.77 19.82 -11.48
N ASP A 219 -1.73 19.27 -12.09
CA ASP A 219 -1.21 19.70 -13.39
C ASP A 219 -2.26 19.48 -14.48
N ALA A 220 -2.97 18.36 -14.47
CA ALA A 220 -4.04 18.08 -15.43
C ALA A 220 -5.23 19.04 -15.28
N GLN A 221 -5.60 19.40 -14.04
CA GLN A 221 -6.63 20.40 -13.75
C GLN A 221 -6.24 21.81 -14.22
N TRP A 222 -4.97 22.18 -14.02
CA TRP A 222 -4.41 23.43 -14.52
C TRP A 222 -4.35 23.44 -16.06
N TYR A 223 -3.85 22.36 -16.65
CA TYR A 223 -3.71 22.18 -18.09
C TYR A 223 -5.04 22.35 -18.83
N GLY A 224 -6.14 21.87 -18.26
CA GLY A 224 -7.48 22.03 -18.84
C GLY A 224 -8.01 23.48 -18.87
N LYS A 225 -7.32 24.44 -18.23
CA LYS A 225 -7.72 25.85 -18.13
C LYS A 225 -6.75 26.81 -18.82
N GLN A 226 -5.51 26.39 -19.06
CA GLN A 226 -4.45 27.19 -19.69
C GLN A 226 -4.43 27.01 -21.22
N LYS A 227 -3.69 27.88 -21.94
CA LYS A 227 -3.51 27.84 -23.41
C LYS A 227 -2.08 28.13 -23.87
N GLU A 228 -1.14 28.16 -22.94
CA GLU A 228 0.25 28.53 -23.13
C GLU A 228 1.07 27.36 -23.69
N GLU A 229 0.77 26.14 -23.28
CA GLU A 229 1.46 24.93 -23.74
C GLU A 229 0.51 23.82 -24.20
N TYR A 230 1.03 22.97 -25.08
CA TYR A 230 0.41 21.71 -25.46
C TYR A 230 1.20 20.54 -24.89
N ASN A 231 0.53 19.67 -24.13
CA ASN A 231 1.13 18.54 -23.42
C ASN A 231 0.31 17.28 -23.67
N ILE A 232 0.88 16.35 -24.44
CA ILE A 232 0.22 15.09 -24.84
C ILE A 232 -0.15 14.25 -23.62
N SER A 233 0.73 14.18 -22.62
CA SER A 233 0.50 13.35 -21.44
C SER A 233 -0.66 13.90 -20.61
N LEU A 234 -0.71 15.20 -20.33
CA LEU A 234 -1.82 15.80 -19.58
C LEU A 234 -3.14 15.79 -20.35
N GLU A 235 -3.10 15.97 -21.68
CA GLU A 235 -4.26 15.84 -22.57
C GLU A 235 -4.87 14.42 -22.51
N GLU A 236 -4.05 13.39 -22.67
CA GLU A 236 -4.52 12.00 -22.61
C GLU A 236 -4.94 11.60 -21.18
N PHE A 237 -4.25 12.11 -20.15
CA PHE A 237 -4.65 11.92 -18.76
C PHE A 237 -6.07 12.44 -18.51
N ASN A 238 -6.37 13.66 -18.98
CA ASN A 238 -7.70 14.28 -18.84
C ASN A 238 -8.80 13.50 -19.57
N LYS A 239 -8.53 12.99 -20.79
CA LYS A 239 -9.50 12.15 -21.54
C LYS A 239 -9.87 10.86 -20.80
N GLN A 240 -8.96 10.33 -20.00
CA GLN A 240 -9.10 9.06 -19.29
C GLN A 240 -9.83 9.17 -17.96
N GLN A 241 -10.20 10.38 -17.52
CA GLN A 241 -10.77 10.59 -16.18
C GLN A 241 -12.22 10.11 -16.01
N ASN A 242 -12.87 9.70 -17.10
CA ASN A 242 -14.29 9.29 -17.14
C ASN A 242 -14.49 7.81 -17.51
N ILE A 243 -13.42 7.07 -17.77
CA ILE A 243 -13.48 5.61 -17.96
C ILE A 243 -13.16 4.91 -16.63
N PRO A 244 -13.46 3.60 -16.49
CA PRO A 244 -13.03 2.84 -15.32
C PRO A 244 -11.54 3.03 -15.02
N GLN A 245 -11.16 3.03 -13.75
CA GLN A 245 -9.78 3.27 -13.33
C GLN A 245 -9.28 2.09 -12.50
N ILE A 246 -8.28 1.37 -13.00
CA ILE A 246 -7.68 0.21 -12.32
C ILE A 246 -6.37 0.66 -11.67
N PHE A 247 -6.21 0.42 -10.37
CA PHE A 247 -4.99 0.72 -9.62
C PHE A 247 -4.37 -0.57 -9.10
N GLU A 248 -3.17 -0.90 -9.55
CA GLU A 248 -2.40 -2.05 -9.06
C GLU A 248 -1.59 -1.65 -7.82
N VAL A 249 -1.84 -2.36 -6.72
CA VAL A 249 -1.14 -2.20 -5.44
C VAL A 249 -0.81 -3.55 -4.81
N GLU A 250 0.11 -3.54 -3.85
CA GLU A 250 0.42 -4.69 -3.01
C GLU A 250 0.13 -4.38 -1.54
N GLY A 251 -0.60 -5.26 -0.87
CA GLY A 251 -0.91 -5.16 0.54
C GLY A 251 -2.08 -4.24 0.87
N TRP A 252 -2.85 -4.61 1.91
CA TRP A 252 -4.05 -3.89 2.33
C TRP A 252 -3.80 -2.42 2.67
N GLN A 253 -2.60 -2.05 3.15
CA GLN A 253 -2.27 -0.66 3.44
C GLN A 253 -2.21 0.20 2.17
N ASN A 254 -1.70 -0.35 1.06
CA ASN A 254 -1.65 0.38 -0.21
C ASN A 254 -3.04 0.51 -0.87
N ILE A 255 -3.98 -0.39 -0.56
CA ILE A 255 -5.40 -0.21 -0.92
C ILE A 255 -5.93 1.08 -0.28
N LEU A 256 -5.64 1.31 1.01
CA LEU A 256 -6.06 2.52 1.71
C LEU A 256 -5.38 3.78 1.12
N ARG A 257 -4.09 3.69 0.80
CA ARG A 257 -3.34 4.81 0.16
C ARG A 257 -3.92 5.19 -1.19
N ALA A 258 -4.16 4.22 -2.07
CA ALA A 258 -4.78 4.45 -3.37
C ALA A 258 -6.19 5.03 -3.23
N SER A 259 -7.01 4.49 -2.31
CA SER A 259 -8.35 5.03 -2.03
C SER A 259 -8.32 6.48 -1.54
N LYS A 260 -7.35 6.85 -0.70
CA LYS A 260 -7.19 8.22 -0.22
C LYS A 260 -6.88 9.21 -1.35
N ILE A 261 -6.02 8.83 -2.30
CA ILE A 261 -5.76 9.63 -3.51
C ILE A 261 -7.05 9.75 -4.33
N ALA A 262 -7.79 8.65 -4.51
CA ALA A 262 -9.04 8.66 -5.24
C ALA A 262 -10.04 9.66 -4.61
N GLN A 263 -10.21 9.61 -3.29
CA GLN A 263 -11.08 10.52 -2.54
C GLN A 263 -10.65 11.99 -2.68
N GLU A 264 -9.34 12.28 -2.64
CA GLU A 264 -8.79 13.63 -2.82
C GLU A 264 -9.25 14.26 -4.16
N PHE A 265 -9.35 13.45 -5.22
CA PHE A 265 -9.70 13.91 -6.57
C PHE A 265 -11.11 13.50 -7.05
N GLY A 266 -11.97 13.04 -6.14
CA GLY A 266 -13.35 12.65 -6.46
C GLY A 266 -13.44 11.45 -7.42
N LYS A 267 -12.51 10.50 -7.30
CA LYS A 267 -12.42 9.26 -8.08
C LYS A 267 -12.75 8.04 -7.23
N GLN A 268 -13.04 6.93 -7.91
CA GLN A 268 -13.20 5.61 -7.31
C GLN A 268 -12.39 4.60 -8.12
N TYR A 269 -11.29 4.12 -7.57
CA TYR A 269 -10.49 3.08 -8.21
C TYR A 269 -11.12 1.70 -8.04
N ILE A 270 -10.96 0.88 -9.08
CA ILE A 270 -10.98 -0.58 -9.00
C ILE A 270 -9.56 -0.99 -8.63
N ILE A 271 -9.37 -1.68 -7.50
CA ILE A 271 -8.04 -1.95 -6.97
C ILE A 271 -7.67 -3.40 -7.26
N LYS A 272 -6.60 -3.61 -8.02
CA LYS A 272 -5.94 -4.92 -8.11
C LYS A 272 -4.96 -5.03 -6.95
N SER A 273 -5.14 -6.05 -6.13
CA SER A 273 -4.38 -6.28 -4.90
C SER A 273 -3.66 -7.64 -4.92
N ASN A 274 -3.10 -8.06 -3.78
CA ASN A 274 -2.36 -9.33 -3.64
C ASN A 274 -3.07 -10.38 -2.73
N GLY A 275 -4.30 -10.12 -2.27
CA GLY A 275 -5.12 -11.13 -1.59
C GLY A 275 -4.97 -11.19 -0.07
N ASP A 276 -4.51 -10.11 0.58
CA ASP A 276 -4.30 -10.02 2.03
C ASP A 276 -5.39 -9.20 2.76
N GLU A 277 -6.51 -8.90 2.10
CA GLU A 277 -7.55 -7.99 2.59
C GLU A 277 -8.23 -8.49 3.87
N TYR A 278 -8.32 -9.81 4.05
CA TYR A 278 -8.84 -10.45 5.26
C TYR A 278 -8.14 -9.96 6.55
N GLN A 279 -6.91 -9.44 6.46
CA GLN A 279 -6.18 -8.89 7.61
C GLN A 279 -6.82 -7.62 8.17
N ARG A 280 -7.52 -6.83 7.34
CA ARG A 280 -8.20 -5.57 7.69
C ARG A 280 -9.49 -5.37 6.88
N ILE A 281 -10.35 -6.38 6.87
CA ILE A 281 -11.55 -6.42 6.00
C ILE A 281 -12.48 -5.20 6.17
N GLU A 282 -12.67 -4.72 7.39
CA GLU A 282 -13.52 -3.55 7.67
C GLU A 282 -12.92 -2.25 7.12
N ALA A 283 -11.59 -2.09 7.20
CA ALA A 283 -10.90 -0.93 6.65
C ALA A 283 -10.94 -0.96 5.12
N VAL A 284 -10.74 -2.14 4.50
CA VAL A 284 -10.87 -2.33 3.05
C VAL A 284 -12.30 -2.02 2.60
N LYS A 285 -13.32 -2.51 3.31
CA LYS A 285 -14.73 -2.21 3.03
C LYS A 285 -15.03 -0.71 3.06
N ALA A 286 -14.47 0.01 4.03
CA ALA A 286 -14.69 1.45 4.19
C ALA A 286 -14.16 2.28 3.00
N THR A 287 -13.27 1.74 2.17
CA THR A 287 -12.79 2.41 0.95
C THR A 287 -13.84 2.51 -0.17
N GLY A 288 -14.87 1.65 -0.13
CA GLY A 288 -15.84 1.50 -1.22
C GLY A 288 -15.26 0.93 -2.52
N ALA A 289 -13.98 0.54 -2.56
CA ALA A 289 -13.34 0.03 -3.75
C ALA A 289 -13.89 -1.34 -4.16
N SER A 290 -14.03 -1.54 -5.47
CA SER A 290 -14.16 -2.88 -6.03
C SER A 290 -12.77 -3.48 -6.24
N LEU A 291 -12.62 -4.78 -6.04
CA LEU A 291 -11.30 -5.43 -6.04
C LEU A 291 -11.11 -6.41 -7.20
N ILE A 292 -9.88 -6.53 -7.68
CA ILE A 292 -9.42 -7.63 -8.53
C ILE A 292 -8.40 -8.40 -7.69
N ILE A 293 -8.74 -9.60 -7.23
CA ILE A 293 -7.88 -10.39 -6.33
C ILE A 293 -7.32 -11.62 -7.05
N PRO A 294 -6.04 -11.95 -6.85
CA PRO A 294 -5.47 -13.16 -7.42
C PRO A 294 -6.03 -14.40 -6.72
N ILE A 295 -6.24 -15.47 -7.48
CA ILE A 295 -6.50 -16.81 -6.92
C ILE A 295 -5.21 -17.63 -6.85
N ASN A 296 -4.11 -16.98 -6.46
CA ASN A 296 -2.81 -17.59 -6.21
C ASN A 296 -2.49 -17.50 -4.72
N PHE A 297 -2.45 -18.64 -4.03
CA PHE A 297 -2.19 -18.67 -2.60
C PHE A 297 -0.73 -19.00 -2.32
N ILE A 298 -0.21 -18.41 -1.25
CA ILE A 298 1.13 -18.71 -0.73
C ILE A 298 1.27 -20.22 -0.51
N LYS A 299 2.39 -20.82 -0.91
CA LYS A 299 2.69 -22.24 -0.70
C LYS A 299 3.12 -22.50 0.74
N ALA A 300 2.94 -23.73 1.22
CA ALA A 300 3.48 -24.12 2.51
C ALA A 300 5.01 -23.98 2.50
N TYR A 301 5.61 -23.51 3.58
CA TYR A 301 7.06 -23.49 3.69
C TYR A 301 7.59 -24.90 3.97
N ASP A 302 8.74 -25.23 3.39
CA ASP A 302 9.45 -26.44 3.75
C ASP A 302 10.11 -26.26 5.13
N VAL A 303 9.55 -26.94 6.13
CA VAL A 303 9.91 -26.76 7.54
C VAL A 303 10.70 -27.94 8.12
N GLU A 304 11.35 -28.74 7.28
CA GLU A 304 12.20 -29.85 7.73
C GLU A 304 13.53 -29.37 8.31
N ASP A 305 14.13 -28.34 7.72
CA ASP A 305 15.39 -27.76 8.21
C ASP A 305 15.12 -26.80 9.39
N THR A 306 15.66 -27.15 10.56
CA THR A 306 15.48 -26.38 11.80
C THR A 306 16.17 -25.00 11.81
N VAL A 307 17.21 -24.82 10.99
CA VAL A 307 17.92 -23.54 10.83
C VAL A 307 17.14 -22.63 9.91
N GLU A 308 16.74 -23.12 8.73
CA GLU A 308 15.95 -22.33 7.77
C GLU A 308 14.58 -21.94 8.34
N ASN A 309 14.01 -22.80 9.18
CA ASN A 309 12.77 -22.52 9.90
C ASN A 309 12.80 -21.24 10.75
N ARG A 310 13.98 -20.77 11.19
CA ARG A 310 14.09 -19.53 11.98
C ARG A 310 13.85 -18.29 11.12
N ASN A 311 13.97 -18.41 9.80
CA ASN A 311 13.80 -17.32 8.85
C ASN A 311 12.34 -17.02 8.54
N ILE A 312 11.41 -17.91 8.91
CA ILE A 312 9.98 -17.74 8.65
C ILE A 312 9.32 -16.97 9.80
N THR A 313 8.66 -15.85 9.52
CA THR A 313 7.92 -15.10 10.55
C THR A 313 6.60 -15.78 10.89
N LEU A 314 6.04 -15.51 12.09
CA LEU A 314 4.69 -15.99 12.42
C LEU A 314 3.64 -15.44 11.44
N ALA A 315 3.83 -14.20 10.96
CA ALA A 315 2.97 -13.57 9.96
C ALA A 315 2.92 -14.38 8.66
N GLN A 316 4.08 -14.80 8.14
CA GLN A 316 4.18 -15.64 6.93
C GLN A 316 3.47 -16.99 7.11
N MET A 317 3.65 -17.64 8.27
CA MET A 317 2.99 -18.93 8.54
C MET A 317 1.46 -18.79 8.63
N LYS A 318 0.96 -17.73 9.28
CA LYS A 318 -0.47 -17.45 9.33
C LYS A 318 -1.01 -17.02 7.97
N ALA A 319 -0.24 -16.27 7.18
CA ALA A 319 -0.62 -15.84 5.84
C ALA A 319 -0.85 -17.05 4.92
N TRP A 320 0.04 -18.05 4.97
CA TRP A 320 -0.16 -19.33 4.28
C TRP A 320 -1.50 -20.00 4.67
N GLU A 321 -1.78 -20.11 5.97
CA GLU A 321 -3.00 -20.77 6.45
C GLU A 321 -4.27 -19.99 6.06
N MET A 322 -4.23 -18.65 6.12
CA MET A 322 -5.41 -17.80 6.05
C MET A 322 -5.69 -17.22 4.66
N ALA A 323 -4.70 -17.10 3.76
CA ALA A 323 -4.89 -16.56 2.41
C ALA A 323 -6.05 -17.21 1.63
N PRO A 324 -6.28 -18.55 1.70
CA PRO A 324 -7.42 -19.17 1.04
C PRO A 324 -8.81 -18.71 1.54
N THR A 325 -8.88 -18.11 2.72
CA THR A 325 -10.15 -17.58 3.29
C THR A 325 -10.52 -16.21 2.75
N ASN A 326 -9.59 -15.53 2.05
CA ASN A 326 -9.77 -14.15 1.61
C ASN A 326 -11.00 -13.92 0.71
N PRO A 327 -11.27 -14.75 -0.33
CA PRO A 327 -12.47 -14.57 -1.16
C PRO A 327 -13.78 -14.68 -0.35
N ALA A 328 -13.82 -15.61 0.62
CA ALA A 328 -14.97 -15.80 1.51
C ALA A 328 -15.15 -14.61 2.47
N ALA A 329 -14.05 -14.05 2.97
CA ALA A 329 -14.08 -12.85 3.81
C ALA A 329 -14.64 -11.63 3.05
N LEU A 330 -14.22 -11.45 1.79
CA LEU A 330 -14.74 -10.39 0.92
C LEU A 330 -16.23 -10.57 0.61
N GLU A 331 -16.66 -11.80 0.29
CA GLU A 331 -18.07 -12.14 0.07
C GLU A 331 -18.91 -11.78 1.30
N LYS A 332 -18.50 -12.26 2.49
CA LYS A 332 -19.19 -12.01 3.75
C LYS A 332 -19.27 -10.53 4.11
N ALA A 333 -18.23 -9.76 3.78
CA ALA A 333 -18.19 -8.32 4.00
C ALA A 333 -19.07 -7.54 3.01
N GLY A 334 -19.49 -8.16 1.90
CA GLY A 334 -20.24 -7.52 0.81
C GLY A 334 -19.35 -6.67 -0.11
N ILE A 335 -18.05 -6.95 -0.15
CA ILE A 335 -17.11 -6.24 -1.04
C ILE A 335 -17.23 -6.85 -2.45
N LYS A 336 -17.35 -6.00 -3.47
CA LYS A 336 -17.43 -6.45 -4.86
C LYS A 336 -16.03 -6.82 -5.35
N PHE A 337 -15.82 -8.06 -5.78
CA PHE A 337 -14.52 -8.52 -6.29
C PHE A 337 -14.62 -9.43 -7.52
N SER A 338 -13.63 -9.37 -8.40
CA SER A 338 -13.36 -10.37 -9.44
C SER A 338 -12.12 -11.20 -9.10
N LEU A 339 -12.08 -12.44 -9.57
CA LEU A 339 -10.90 -13.30 -9.47
C LEU A 339 -10.05 -13.16 -10.75
N THR A 340 -8.73 -13.16 -10.60
CA THR A 340 -7.78 -13.16 -11.73
C THR A 340 -6.84 -14.37 -11.67
N ALA A 341 -6.47 -14.87 -12.85
CA ALA A 341 -5.44 -15.90 -13.04
C ALA A 341 -4.02 -15.32 -13.00
N GLN A 342 -3.88 -13.99 -12.98
CA GLN A 342 -2.57 -13.33 -12.91
C GLN A 342 -1.79 -13.81 -11.67
N GLY A 343 -0.52 -14.17 -11.90
CA GLY A 343 0.40 -14.68 -10.87
C GLY A 343 0.35 -16.19 -10.65
N LEU A 344 -0.52 -16.94 -11.33
CA LEU A 344 -0.47 -18.40 -11.32
C LEU A 344 0.73 -18.93 -12.12
N GLU A 345 1.43 -19.93 -11.59
CA GLU A 345 2.51 -20.64 -12.29
C GLU A 345 2.01 -21.38 -13.54
N ALA A 346 0.78 -21.91 -13.46
CA ALA A 346 0.18 -22.65 -14.55
C ALA A 346 -1.34 -22.44 -14.61
N PRO A 347 -1.94 -22.34 -15.81
CA PRO A 347 -3.39 -22.21 -15.97
C PRO A 347 -4.20 -23.32 -15.28
N LYS A 348 -3.63 -24.53 -15.18
CA LYS A 348 -4.27 -25.68 -14.50
C LYS A 348 -4.48 -25.48 -13.00
N ASP A 349 -3.69 -24.59 -12.37
CA ASP A 349 -3.75 -24.35 -10.92
C ASP A 349 -4.96 -23.47 -10.56
N LEU A 350 -5.58 -22.78 -11.54
CA LEU A 350 -6.77 -21.94 -11.36
C LEU A 350 -7.90 -22.69 -10.65
N TRP A 351 -8.33 -23.83 -11.19
CA TRP A 351 -9.46 -24.59 -10.66
C TRP A 351 -9.15 -25.27 -9.33
N ALA A 352 -7.88 -25.65 -9.10
CA ALA A 352 -7.44 -26.16 -7.81
C ALA A 352 -7.60 -25.08 -6.73
N ASN A 353 -7.12 -23.86 -6.99
CA ASN A 353 -7.19 -22.77 -6.02
C ASN A 353 -8.62 -22.23 -5.83
N ILE A 354 -9.45 -22.18 -6.87
CA ILE A 354 -10.88 -21.86 -6.72
C ILE A 354 -11.55 -22.85 -5.77
N ARG A 355 -11.32 -24.16 -5.95
CA ARG A 355 -11.86 -25.19 -5.05
C ARG A 355 -11.33 -25.02 -3.62
N THR A 356 -10.05 -24.70 -3.45
CA THR A 356 -9.50 -24.37 -2.14
C THR A 356 -10.22 -23.17 -1.50
N ALA A 357 -10.58 -22.13 -2.26
CA ALA A 357 -11.38 -21.02 -1.74
C ALA A 357 -12.82 -21.43 -1.38
N LEU A 358 -13.46 -22.28 -2.18
CA LEU A 358 -14.79 -22.84 -1.90
C LEU A 358 -14.77 -23.68 -0.62
N ASP A 359 -13.77 -24.56 -0.48
CA ASP A 359 -13.55 -25.35 0.72
C ASP A 359 -13.36 -24.44 1.95
N ASN A 360 -12.87 -23.21 1.75
CA ASN A 360 -12.67 -22.17 2.76
C ASN A 360 -13.79 -21.13 2.86
N GLY A 361 -14.97 -21.43 2.29
CA GLY A 361 -16.21 -20.72 2.58
C GLY A 361 -16.71 -19.79 1.48
N LEU A 362 -15.99 -19.65 0.36
CA LEU A 362 -16.51 -18.95 -0.82
C LEU A 362 -17.70 -19.73 -1.38
N THR A 363 -18.79 -19.06 -1.74
CA THR A 363 -19.92 -19.77 -2.36
C THR A 363 -19.68 -20.02 -3.85
N PRO A 364 -20.16 -21.15 -4.42
CA PRO A 364 -20.10 -21.39 -5.87
C PRO A 364 -20.75 -20.28 -6.70
N LYS A 365 -21.83 -19.67 -6.18
CA LYS A 365 -22.50 -18.54 -6.81
C LYS A 365 -21.57 -17.32 -6.87
N GLN A 366 -20.94 -16.94 -5.75
CA GLN A 366 -20.02 -15.81 -5.73
C GLN A 366 -18.76 -16.07 -6.57
N ALA A 367 -18.22 -17.29 -6.54
CA ALA A 367 -17.11 -17.68 -7.40
C ALA A 367 -17.45 -17.48 -8.89
N LEU A 368 -18.66 -17.88 -9.32
CA LEU A 368 -19.11 -17.66 -10.68
C LEU A 368 -19.29 -16.17 -11.00
N LEU A 369 -19.95 -15.40 -10.12
CA LEU A 369 -20.11 -13.93 -10.27
C LEU A 369 -18.76 -13.23 -10.48
N SER A 370 -17.76 -13.61 -9.68
CA SER A 370 -16.42 -13.03 -9.70
C SER A 370 -15.60 -13.41 -10.94
N LEU A 371 -16.05 -14.36 -11.74
CA LEU A 371 -15.41 -14.78 -13.00
C LEU A 371 -16.24 -14.45 -14.24
N THR A 372 -17.45 -13.89 -14.11
CA THR A 372 -18.34 -13.57 -15.24
C THR A 372 -18.91 -12.15 -15.17
N GLU A 373 -19.92 -11.93 -14.34
CA GLU A 373 -20.73 -10.70 -14.34
C GLU A 373 -20.00 -9.50 -13.75
N ILE A 374 -19.28 -9.71 -12.64
CA ILE A 374 -18.53 -8.65 -11.95
C ILE A 374 -17.41 -8.10 -12.84
N PRO A 375 -16.47 -8.91 -13.37
CA PRO A 375 -15.42 -8.40 -14.24
C PRO A 375 -15.97 -7.77 -15.52
N ALA A 376 -17.03 -8.31 -16.13
CA ALA A 376 -17.66 -7.70 -17.30
C ALA A 376 -18.18 -6.28 -17.02
N ALA A 377 -18.81 -6.07 -15.86
CA ALA A 377 -19.30 -4.76 -15.44
C ALA A 377 -18.16 -3.80 -15.07
N MET A 378 -17.08 -4.29 -14.45
CA MET A 378 -15.92 -3.48 -14.06
C MET A 378 -15.25 -2.80 -15.26
N ILE A 379 -15.12 -3.51 -16.38
CA ILE A 379 -14.39 -3.04 -17.57
C ILE A 379 -15.32 -2.60 -18.71
N GLY A 380 -16.62 -2.43 -18.44
CA GLY A 380 -17.59 -1.87 -19.37
C GLY A 380 -17.91 -2.74 -20.59
N ILE A 381 -18.02 -4.06 -20.41
CA ILE A 381 -18.35 -5.02 -21.49
C ILE A 381 -19.55 -5.94 -21.16
N ALA A 382 -20.30 -5.62 -20.10
CA ALA A 382 -21.44 -6.44 -19.63
C ALA A 382 -22.62 -6.49 -20.62
N ASP A 383 -22.69 -5.56 -21.57
CA ASP A 383 -23.63 -5.57 -22.70
C ASP A 383 -23.28 -6.62 -23.75
N LYS A 384 -22.01 -7.06 -23.81
CA LYS A 384 -21.49 -8.00 -24.83
C LYS A 384 -21.28 -9.41 -24.30
N VAL A 385 -20.79 -9.55 -23.06
CA VAL A 385 -20.38 -10.84 -22.46
C VAL A 385 -20.73 -10.89 -20.96
N GLY A 386 -20.47 -12.03 -20.31
CA GLY A 386 -20.67 -12.23 -18.87
C GLY A 386 -21.95 -12.98 -18.50
N THR A 387 -22.93 -13.07 -19.41
CA THR A 387 -24.14 -13.90 -19.26
C THR A 387 -24.55 -14.48 -20.62
N LEU A 388 -25.45 -15.48 -20.63
CA LEU A 388 -25.98 -16.12 -21.85
C LEU A 388 -27.32 -15.52 -22.29
N GLU A 389 -27.40 -14.21 -22.40
CA GLU A 389 -28.63 -13.51 -22.77
C GLU A 389 -28.73 -13.27 -24.28
N LYS A 390 -29.97 -13.16 -24.79
CA LYS A 390 -30.22 -12.84 -26.20
C LYS A 390 -29.53 -11.53 -26.58
N GLY A 391 -28.84 -11.54 -27.71
CA GLY A 391 -28.12 -10.39 -28.26
C GLY A 391 -26.66 -10.30 -27.84
N LYS A 392 -26.24 -11.01 -26.78
CA LYS A 392 -24.83 -11.08 -26.35
C LYS A 392 -24.02 -11.98 -27.28
N LEU A 393 -22.70 -11.84 -27.21
CA LEU A 393 -21.78 -12.71 -27.92
C LEU A 393 -21.92 -14.16 -27.42
N ALA A 394 -21.82 -15.10 -28.35
CA ALA A 394 -21.77 -16.53 -28.07
C ALA A 394 -20.40 -16.89 -27.47
N ASN A 395 -20.18 -16.47 -26.22
CA ASN A 395 -19.02 -16.76 -25.38
C ASN A 395 -19.45 -17.68 -24.23
N PHE A 396 -19.27 -18.99 -24.37
CA PHE A 396 -19.67 -19.98 -23.37
C PHE A 396 -18.78 -21.21 -23.35
N ILE A 397 -18.72 -21.89 -22.21
CA ILE A 397 -18.03 -23.17 -22.06
C ILE A 397 -19.03 -24.31 -21.93
N ILE A 398 -18.67 -25.48 -22.45
CA ILE A 398 -19.39 -26.74 -22.27
C ILE A 398 -18.58 -27.64 -21.34
N THR A 399 -19.23 -28.17 -20.32
CA THR A 399 -18.61 -28.92 -19.23
C THR A 399 -19.31 -30.26 -19.02
N SER A 400 -18.53 -31.27 -18.63
CA SER A 400 -19.03 -32.64 -18.43
C SER A 400 -19.92 -32.77 -17.19
N ASP A 401 -19.74 -31.91 -16.19
CA ASP A 401 -20.55 -31.82 -14.97
C ASP A 401 -20.55 -30.35 -14.48
N SER A 402 -21.10 -30.08 -13.30
CA SER A 402 -21.06 -28.78 -12.66
C SER A 402 -19.63 -28.24 -12.54
N LEU A 403 -19.43 -26.99 -12.94
CA LEU A 403 -18.14 -26.33 -13.12
C LEU A 403 -17.12 -26.54 -11.98
N PHE A 404 -17.58 -26.45 -10.73
CA PHE A 404 -16.73 -26.49 -9.54
C PHE A 404 -16.40 -27.91 -9.02
N LYS A 405 -17.00 -28.97 -9.56
CA LYS A 405 -16.69 -30.35 -9.14
C LYS A 405 -15.27 -30.73 -9.55
N LYS A 406 -14.61 -31.55 -8.74
CA LYS A 406 -13.23 -31.99 -8.98
C LYS A 406 -13.06 -32.72 -10.31
N GLU A 407 -13.97 -33.64 -10.60
CA GLU A 407 -13.94 -34.50 -11.80
C GLU A 407 -14.51 -33.82 -13.05
N ASN A 408 -14.93 -32.55 -12.96
CA ASN A 408 -15.43 -31.81 -14.10
C ASN A 408 -14.30 -31.56 -15.12
N VAL A 409 -14.66 -31.67 -16.40
CA VAL A 409 -13.79 -31.36 -17.53
C VAL A 409 -14.46 -30.29 -18.38
N ILE A 410 -13.72 -29.23 -18.71
CA ILE A 410 -14.12 -28.27 -19.74
C ILE A 410 -13.84 -28.93 -21.08
N GLU A 411 -14.89 -29.37 -21.76
CA GLU A 411 -14.77 -30.08 -23.03
C GLU A 411 -14.55 -29.10 -24.18
N GLU A 412 -15.28 -27.98 -24.15
CA GLU A 412 -15.29 -26.99 -25.21
C GLU A 412 -15.37 -25.59 -24.65
N ASN A 413 -14.73 -24.65 -25.32
CA ASN A 413 -14.89 -23.22 -25.10
C ASN A 413 -15.30 -22.59 -26.43
N TRP A 414 -16.46 -21.98 -26.45
CA TRP A 414 -17.00 -21.28 -27.60
C TRP A 414 -16.71 -19.81 -27.41
N VAL A 415 -15.94 -19.23 -28.32
CA VAL A 415 -15.58 -17.81 -28.30
C VAL A 415 -16.07 -17.17 -29.60
N GLN A 416 -16.92 -16.15 -29.49
CA GLN A 416 -17.60 -15.50 -30.62
C GLN A 416 -18.33 -16.50 -31.53
N GLY A 417 -18.95 -17.54 -30.95
CA GLY A 417 -19.67 -18.58 -31.69
C GLY A 417 -18.75 -19.57 -32.44
N LYS A 418 -17.43 -19.47 -32.27
CA LYS A 418 -16.45 -20.41 -32.80
C LYS A 418 -16.06 -21.43 -31.74
N ARG A 419 -16.04 -22.69 -32.12
CA ARG A 419 -15.80 -23.83 -31.24
C ARG A 419 -14.31 -24.11 -31.07
N PHE A 420 -13.82 -24.10 -29.83
CA PHE A 420 -12.50 -24.60 -29.46
C PHE A 420 -12.65 -25.87 -28.63
N ILE A 421 -12.11 -26.99 -29.13
CA ILE A 421 -12.17 -28.29 -28.45
C ILE A 421 -10.95 -28.40 -27.54
N LEU A 422 -11.18 -28.51 -26.24
CA LEU A 422 -10.14 -28.49 -25.21
C LEU A 422 -9.81 -29.88 -24.70
N PHE A 423 -10.78 -30.80 -24.75
CA PHE A 423 -10.61 -32.20 -24.41
C PHE A 423 -11.04 -33.07 -25.59
N LYS A 424 -10.12 -33.91 -26.12
CA LYS A 424 -10.44 -34.90 -27.15
C LYS A 424 -10.64 -36.27 -26.51
N LYS A 425 -11.68 -36.99 -26.93
CA LYS A 425 -12.05 -38.31 -26.40
C LYS A 425 -10.92 -39.36 -26.55
N ASP A 426 -9.98 -39.18 -27.49
CA ASP A 426 -8.82 -40.05 -27.69
C ASP A 426 -7.71 -39.86 -26.63
N ASP A 427 -7.66 -38.72 -25.94
CA ASP A 427 -6.70 -38.50 -24.83
C ASP A 427 -7.05 -39.36 -23.60
N ALA A 428 -8.29 -39.85 -23.52
CA ALA A 428 -8.73 -40.83 -22.52
C ALA A 428 -8.00 -42.18 -22.62
N LEU A 429 -7.37 -42.50 -23.76
CA LEU A 429 -6.61 -43.74 -23.94
C LEU A 429 -5.13 -43.62 -23.50
N LYS A 430 -4.59 -42.40 -23.34
CA LYS A 430 -3.21 -42.19 -22.85
C LYS A 430 -3.13 -42.00 -21.33
N ASP A 431 -4.22 -41.63 -20.67
CA ASP A 431 -4.28 -41.38 -19.23
C ASP A 431 -4.85 -42.56 -18.42
N THR A 432 -4.83 -43.77 -19.01
CA THR A 432 -5.28 -45.01 -18.33
C THR A 432 -4.20 -45.69 -17.48
N THR A 433 -2.97 -45.17 -17.45
CA THR A 433 -1.88 -45.74 -16.63
C THR A 433 -1.75 -45.16 -15.22
N ASN A 434 -2.56 -44.17 -14.81
CA ASN A 434 -2.54 -43.61 -13.45
C ASN A 434 -3.87 -43.72 -12.69
N LYS A 435 -4.61 -44.83 -12.88
CA LYS A 435 -5.66 -45.23 -11.93
C LYS A 435 -5.04 -46.07 -10.80
N ALA A 436 -4.50 -45.38 -9.79
CA ALA A 436 -4.23 -45.99 -8.49
C ALA A 436 -4.71 -45.09 -7.34
N VAL A 437 -5.69 -45.64 -6.61
CA VAL A 437 -6.14 -45.29 -5.25
C VAL A 437 -6.98 -44.01 -5.09
N ALA A 438 -8.27 -44.15 -5.41
CA ALA A 438 -9.31 -43.39 -4.71
C ALA A 438 -9.46 -43.96 -3.29
N LYS A 439 -8.98 -43.24 -2.27
CA LYS A 439 -9.38 -43.48 -0.87
C LYS A 439 -10.63 -42.67 -0.56
N SER A 440 -11.53 -43.34 0.15
CA SER A 440 -12.87 -42.94 0.59
C SER A 440 -12.97 -41.52 1.15
N ASN A 441 -14.00 -40.79 0.70
CA ASN A 441 -14.50 -39.56 1.30
C ASN A 441 -15.24 -39.89 2.60
N GLU A 442 -14.52 -39.91 3.71
CA GLU A 442 -15.11 -39.59 5.02
C GLU A 442 -15.08 -38.07 5.23
N PRO A 443 -16.07 -37.47 5.91
CA PRO A 443 -16.07 -36.05 6.22
C PRO A 443 -14.93 -35.77 7.21
N LYS A 444 -13.77 -35.38 6.68
CA LYS A 444 -12.61 -35.01 7.49
C LYS A 444 -13.00 -33.78 8.31
N THR A 445 -12.88 -33.89 9.64
CA THR A 445 -12.90 -32.74 10.55
C THR A 445 -11.90 -31.71 10.04
N LYS A 446 -12.41 -30.60 9.52
CA LYS A 446 -11.60 -29.52 8.98
C LYS A 446 -10.79 -28.93 10.13
N GLU A 447 -9.47 -29.07 10.09
CA GLU A 447 -8.58 -28.49 11.10
C GLU A 447 -8.88 -26.99 11.24
N ALA A 448 -9.10 -26.54 12.48
CA ALA A 448 -9.47 -25.16 12.77
C ALA A 448 -8.36 -24.20 12.29
N VAL A 449 -8.76 -23.17 11.55
CA VAL A 449 -7.89 -22.05 11.18
C VAL A 449 -7.57 -21.23 12.44
N GLY A 450 -6.32 -20.79 12.59
CA GLY A 450 -5.92 -19.95 13.73
C GLY A 450 -6.69 -18.62 13.77
N SER A 451 -6.75 -18.01 14.95
CA SER A 451 -7.41 -16.70 15.10
C SER A 451 -6.63 -15.59 14.38
N LEU A 452 -7.36 -14.60 13.85
CA LEU A 452 -6.80 -13.36 13.33
C LEU A 452 -6.23 -12.52 14.48
N ILE A 453 -5.13 -11.81 14.24
CA ILE A 453 -4.46 -10.95 15.22
C ILE A 453 -4.22 -9.56 14.64
N PHE A 454 -4.18 -8.56 15.52
CA PHE A 454 -4.02 -7.15 15.17
C PHE A 454 -2.87 -6.52 15.98
N PRO A 455 -1.80 -6.04 15.31
CA PRO A 455 -1.57 -6.13 13.86
C PRO A 455 -1.28 -7.57 13.40
N PHE A 456 -1.27 -7.82 12.08
CA PHE A 456 -1.05 -9.15 11.50
C PHE A 456 0.44 -9.53 11.50
N THR A 457 1.10 -9.37 12.64
CA THR A 457 2.51 -9.67 12.83
C THR A 457 2.79 -10.16 14.25
N ALA A 458 4.05 -10.44 14.56
CA ALA A 458 4.44 -10.84 15.90
C ALA A 458 3.96 -9.79 16.93
N PHE A 459 3.48 -10.27 18.07
CA PHE A 459 2.93 -9.49 19.18
C PHE A 459 1.56 -8.83 18.90
N GLY A 460 0.86 -9.28 17.86
CA GLY A 460 -0.54 -8.91 17.62
C GLY A 460 -1.50 -9.51 18.65
N ASN A 461 -2.58 -8.77 18.93
CA ASN A 461 -3.64 -9.19 19.85
C ASN A 461 -4.82 -9.77 19.07
N ALA A 462 -5.40 -10.89 19.54
CA ALA A 462 -6.60 -11.47 18.92
C ALA A 462 -7.83 -10.56 19.05
N THR A 463 -7.87 -9.75 20.10
CA THR A 463 -8.92 -8.75 20.33
C THR A 463 -8.30 -7.37 20.49
N PRO A 464 -8.91 -6.30 19.94
CA PRO A 464 -8.46 -4.94 20.15
C PRO A 464 -8.37 -4.60 21.64
N LEU A 465 -7.26 -3.97 22.03
CA LEU A 465 -7.08 -3.46 23.38
C LEU A 465 -8.09 -2.34 23.65
N LYS A 466 -8.61 -2.29 24.89
CA LYS A 466 -9.63 -1.33 25.30
C LYS A 466 -9.06 -0.37 26.32
N GLN A 467 -9.64 0.82 26.35
CA GLN A 467 -9.34 1.84 27.34
C GLN A 467 -9.92 1.43 28.68
N GLU A 468 -9.17 1.62 29.76
CA GLU A 468 -9.58 1.31 31.13
C GLU A 468 -9.43 2.55 32.01
N SER A 469 -10.25 2.64 33.06
CA SER A 469 -9.98 3.59 34.15
C SER A 469 -9.05 2.91 35.14
N VAL A 470 -7.91 3.53 35.45
CA VAL A 470 -6.82 2.91 36.22
C VAL A 470 -6.34 3.88 37.30
N LEU A 471 -6.23 3.41 38.54
CA LEU A 471 -5.54 4.11 39.61
C LEU A 471 -4.19 3.43 39.85
N LEU A 472 -3.10 4.10 39.47
CA LEU A 472 -1.75 3.72 39.87
C LEU A 472 -1.52 4.24 41.29
N LYS A 473 -1.33 3.36 42.28
CA LYS A 473 -1.35 3.73 43.70
C LYS A 473 0.04 3.62 44.35
N ASN A 474 0.40 4.57 45.21
CA ASN A 474 1.58 4.55 46.07
C ASN A 474 2.94 4.46 45.34
N ALA A 475 3.07 5.15 44.21
CA ALA A 475 4.31 5.24 43.42
C ALA A 475 5.21 6.41 43.84
N THR A 476 6.45 6.37 43.36
CA THR A 476 7.28 7.57 43.15
C THR A 476 6.89 8.21 41.81
N VAL A 477 6.16 9.33 41.84
CA VAL A 477 5.57 9.95 40.64
C VAL A 477 6.42 11.11 40.16
N TRP A 478 6.94 11.02 38.93
CA TRP A 478 7.72 12.07 38.27
C TRP A 478 6.76 12.94 37.48
N THR A 479 6.42 14.12 38.00
CA THR A 479 5.37 14.92 37.36
C THR A 479 5.87 15.63 36.09
N ASN A 480 7.16 15.97 36.02
CA ASN A 480 7.72 16.96 35.07
C ASN A 480 6.97 18.29 35.10
N GLU A 481 6.34 18.62 36.21
CA GLU A 481 5.68 19.88 36.49
C GLU A 481 6.36 20.53 37.69
N LYS A 482 5.88 21.70 38.12
CA LYS A 482 6.37 22.40 39.31
C LYS A 482 6.32 21.57 40.61
N ASP A 483 5.49 20.53 40.64
CA ASP A 483 5.32 19.67 41.81
C ASP A 483 6.45 18.63 41.95
N GLY A 484 7.34 18.53 40.95
CA GLY A 484 8.56 17.72 40.98
C GLY A 484 8.30 16.21 41.08
N ILE A 485 9.11 15.52 41.88
CA ILE A 485 8.98 14.08 42.16
C ILE A 485 8.21 13.88 43.46
N LEU A 486 7.02 13.29 43.37
CA LEU A 486 6.13 13.04 44.51
C LEU A 486 6.33 11.62 45.05
N GLN A 487 6.58 11.51 46.36
CA GLN A 487 6.69 10.24 47.06
C GLN A 487 5.33 9.74 47.55
N ASN A 488 5.08 8.44 47.45
CA ASN A 488 3.84 7.79 47.90
C ASN A 488 2.59 8.45 47.31
N ALA A 489 2.63 8.70 46.00
CA ALA A 489 1.57 9.39 45.27
C ALA A 489 0.85 8.43 44.31
N ASP A 490 -0.32 8.87 43.88
CA ASP A 490 -1.24 8.14 43.02
C ASP A 490 -1.46 8.92 41.71
N VAL A 491 -1.75 8.19 40.64
CA VAL A 491 -2.14 8.74 39.34
C VAL A 491 -3.41 8.05 38.86
N LEU A 492 -4.48 8.82 38.68
CA LEU A 492 -5.76 8.33 38.20
C LEU A 492 -5.90 8.63 36.69
N LEU A 493 -6.04 7.57 35.90
CA LEU A 493 -6.32 7.61 34.46
C LEU A 493 -7.80 7.31 34.23
N GLU A 494 -8.48 8.16 33.46
CA GLU A 494 -9.90 7.99 33.13
C GLU A 494 -10.18 8.63 31.77
N ASN A 495 -11.00 7.98 30.94
CA ASN A 495 -11.42 8.51 29.64
C ASN A 495 -10.25 8.92 28.71
N GLY A 496 -9.13 8.18 28.78
CA GLY A 496 -7.92 8.42 28.01
C GLY A 496 -7.12 9.66 28.45
N LYS A 497 -7.45 10.22 29.62
CA LYS A 497 -6.81 11.39 30.21
C LYS A 497 -6.27 11.10 31.60
N ILE A 498 -5.29 11.88 32.01
CA ILE A 498 -4.88 11.99 33.40
C ILE A 498 -5.97 12.78 34.12
N LYS A 499 -6.70 12.15 35.02
CA LYS A 499 -7.78 12.77 35.80
C LYS A 499 -7.24 13.49 37.03
N ALA A 500 -6.32 12.85 37.75
CA ALA A 500 -5.73 13.40 38.97
C ALA A 500 -4.34 12.82 39.24
N VAL A 501 -3.49 13.63 39.88
CA VAL A 501 -2.19 13.25 40.43
C VAL A 501 -2.14 13.78 41.86
N GLY A 502 -1.79 12.96 42.84
CA GLY A 502 -1.78 13.38 44.24
C GLY A 502 -1.77 12.21 45.21
N LYS A 503 -2.02 12.46 46.50
CA LYS A 503 -2.05 11.39 47.52
C LYS A 503 -3.47 10.96 47.84
N ASN A 504 -3.66 9.69 48.16
CA ASN A 504 -4.93 9.12 48.63
C ASN A 504 -6.10 9.38 47.67
N LEU A 505 -5.85 9.24 46.37
CA LEU A 505 -6.90 9.42 45.37
C LEU A 505 -7.96 8.30 45.50
N ASN A 506 -9.23 8.66 45.36
CA ASN A 506 -10.31 7.68 45.36
C ASN A 506 -10.33 6.92 44.01
N ALA A 507 -10.23 5.60 44.07
CA ALA A 507 -10.30 4.74 42.89
C ALA A 507 -11.67 4.78 42.21
N GLY A 508 -12.76 4.96 42.97
CA GLY A 508 -14.11 4.76 42.45
C GLY A 508 -14.23 3.37 41.81
N ASN A 509 -14.56 3.34 40.51
CA ASN A 509 -14.64 2.10 39.72
C ASN A 509 -13.35 1.80 38.92
N ALA A 510 -12.29 2.60 39.10
CA ALA A 510 -11.03 2.38 38.42
C ALA A 510 -10.34 1.11 38.94
N LYS A 511 -9.69 0.39 38.02
CA LYS A 511 -8.82 -0.73 38.36
C LYS A 511 -7.62 -0.21 39.14
N VAL A 512 -7.43 -0.69 40.36
CA VAL A 512 -6.29 -0.31 41.18
C VAL A 512 -5.08 -1.16 40.80
N ILE A 513 -3.97 -0.51 40.46
CA ILE A 513 -2.66 -1.13 40.27
C ILE A 513 -1.77 -0.62 41.40
N ASP A 514 -1.32 -1.54 42.25
CA ASP A 514 -0.34 -1.22 43.28
C ASP A 514 1.03 -0.95 42.62
N ALA A 515 1.52 0.27 42.78
CA ALA A 515 2.80 0.74 42.27
C ALA A 515 3.78 1.03 43.42
N THR A 516 3.59 0.39 44.58
CA THR A 516 4.52 0.46 45.71
C THR A 516 5.93 0.05 45.28
N GLY A 517 6.91 0.92 45.53
CA GLY A 517 8.31 0.70 45.13
C GLY A 517 8.58 0.88 43.63
N LYS A 518 7.58 1.34 42.87
CA LYS A 518 7.69 1.61 41.43
C LYS A 518 7.78 3.11 41.16
N HIS A 519 8.27 3.45 39.98
CA HIS A 519 8.30 4.83 39.49
C HIS A 519 7.23 5.02 38.40
N VAL A 520 6.50 6.14 38.45
CA VAL A 520 5.49 6.49 37.43
C VAL A 520 5.89 7.78 36.75
N THR A 521 5.96 7.78 35.43
CA THR A 521 6.43 8.91 34.62
C THR A 521 5.45 9.20 33.47
N PRO A 522 5.53 10.39 32.83
CA PRO A 522 4.97 10.57 31.50
C PRO A 522 5.61 9.60 30.51
N GLY A 523 4.90 9.29 29.44
CA GLY A 523 5.44 8.63 28.26
C GLY A 523 6.61 9.40 27.64
N ILE A 524 7.62 8.67 27.19
CA ILE A 524 8.75 9.23 26.43
C ILE A 524 8.26 9.72 25.06
N VAL A 525 8.74 10.88 24.65
CA VAL A 525 8.47 11.51 23.36
C VAL A 525 9.76 11.57 22.57
N ASP A 526 9.80 10.88 21.44
CA ASP A 526 10.94 10.86 20.53
C ASP A 526 10.72 11.85 19.39
N GLU A 527 11.47 12.94 19.35
CA GLU A 527 11.28 13.97 18.32
C GLU A 527 11.93 13.62 16.98
N HIS A 528 12.80 12.60 16.93
CA HIS A 528 13.42 12.19 15.68
C HIS A 528 13.54 10.68 15.56
N SER A 529 12.71 10.12 14.68
CA SER A 529 12.66 8.69 14.39
C SER A 529 12.32 8.39 12.92
N HIS A 530 12.71 7.19 12.49
CA HIS A 530 12.47 6.66 11.14
C HIS A 530 11.63 5.38 11.12
N ILE A 531 11.13 4.95 12.29
CA ILE A 531 10.25 3.78 12.38
C ILE A 531 8.90 4.04 11.70
N ALA A 532 8.16 2.98 11.42
CA ALA A 532 6.81 3.03 10.87
C ALA A 532 6.70 3.77 9.52
N GLY A 533 7.80 3.96 8.78
CA GLY A 533 7.78 4.26 7.34
C GLY A 533 7.73 2.98 6.49
N THR A 534 7.37 3.08 5.22
CA THR A 534 7.49 1.98 4.25
C THR A 534 7.69 2.51 2.82
N GLY A 535 8.51 1.80 2.03
CA GLY A 535 8.80 2.16 0.65
C GLY A 535 9.71 3.39 0.52
N GLY A 536 10.70 3.50 1.42
CA GLY A 536 11.67 4.59 1.47
C GLY A 536 11.29 5.70 2.45
N ILE A 537 12.27 6.13 3.27
CA ILE A 537 12.14 7.28 4.18
C ILE A 537 12.68 8.59 3.60
N ASN A 538 13.45 8.50 2.49
CA ASN A 538 13.98 9.64 1.75
C ASN A 538 13.51 9.57 0.29
N GLU A 539 13.22 10.73 -0.31
CA GLU A 539 13.08 10.88 -1.76
C GLU A 539 14.35 11.53 -2.30
N GLY A 540 15.37 10.70 -2.51
CA GLY A 540 16.74 11.15 -2.73
C GLY A 540 17.09 11.55 -4.17
N ALA A 541 16.13 11.45 -5.10
CA ALA A 541 16.31 11.83 -6.50
C ALA A 541 16.45 13.34 -6.70
N GLN A 542 15.93 14.14 -5.77
CA GLN A 542 15.91 15.59 -5.82
C GLN A 542 16.59 16.19 -4.59
N SER A 543 16.79 17.51 -4.59
CA SER A 543 17.46 18.26 -3.52
C SER A 543 16.46 18.93 -2.60
N VAL A 544 15.31 19.25 -3.18
CA VAL A 544 14.12 19.71 -2.52
C VAL A 544 13.06 18.68 -2.89
N SER A 545 12.43 18.11 -1.87
CA SER A 545 11.29 17.20 -2.03
C SER A 545 10.22 17.52 -0.99
N SER A 546 9.94 18.81 -0.79
CA SER A 546 8.98 19.30 0.21
C SER A 546 7.53 18.89 -0.05
N GLU A 547 7.22 18.38 -1.24
CA GLU A 547 5.92 17.83 -1.62
C GLU A 547 5.65 16.45 -1.03
N VAL A 548 6.69 15.65 -0.75
CA VAL A 548 6.53 14.30 -0.21
C VAL A 548 6.20 14.31 1.27
N ARG A 549 5.45 13.28 1.72
CA ARG A 549 4.86 13.25 3.06
C ARG A 549 5.02 11.87 3.68
N VAL A 550 5.66 11.82 4.85
CA VAL A 550 5.69 10.61 5.69
C VAL A 550 4.27 10.16 6.05
N SER A 551 3.32 11.10 6.16
CA SER A 551 1.90 10.82 6.42
C SER A 551 1.23 9.90 5.40
N ASP A 552 1.80 9.76 4.20
CA ASP A 552 1.29 8.93 3.11
C ASP A 552 1.85 7.49 3.18
N ILE A 553 2.90 7.25 3.97
CA ILE A 553 3.63 5.97 4.03
C ILE A 553 3.72 5.37 5.44
N ILE A 554 2.84 5.79 6.36
CA ILE A 554 2.81 5.20 7.70
C ILE A 554 2.49 3.71 7.63
N ASN A 555 3.38 2.88 8.17
CA ASN A 555 3.25 1.45 8.35
C ASN A 555 2.84 1.14 9.80
N SER A 556 1.55 0.83 9.99
CA SER A 556 1.02 0.54 11.32
C SER A 556 1.40 -0.83 11.89
N GLU A 557 2.12 -1.65 11.13
CA GLU A 557 2.53 -3.00 11.53
C GLU A 557 4.05 -3.11 11.76
N ASP A 558 4.76 -1.98 11.84
CA ASP A 558 6.16 -1.98 12.23
C ASP A 558 6.33 -2.41 13.69
N VAL A 559 6.96 -3.57 13.89
CA VAL A 559 7.23 -4.17 15.21
C VAL A 559 8.04 -3.25 16.14
N ASN A 560 8.77 -2.28 15.60
CA ASN A 560 9.49 -1.32 16.44
C ASN A 560 8.55 -0.42 17.24
N ILE A 561 7.30 -0.22 16.83
CA ILE A 561 6.27 0.42 17.66
C ILE A 561 6.09 -0.36 18.97
N TYR A 562 5.95 -1.69 18.90
CA TYR A 562 5.80 -2.55 20.08
C TYR A 562 7.06 -2.55 20.96
N ARG A 563 8.25 -2.57 20.34
CA ARG A 563 9.53 -2.55 21.05
C ARG A 563 9.79 -1.21 21.75
N GLN A 564 9.42 -0.10 21.13
CA GLN A 564 9.56 1.24 21.73
C GLN A 564 8.58 1.45 22.88
N LEU A 565 7.35 0.93 22.78
CA LEU A 565 6.42 0.87 23.91
C LEU A 565 7.02 0.11 25.11
N ALA A 566 7.77 -0.97 24.87
CA ALA A 566 8.50 -1.71 25.91
C ALA A 566 9.66 -0.92 26.54
N GLY A 567 10.12 0.15 25.87
CA GLY A 567 11.07 1.14 26.39
C GLY A 567 10.41 2.38 26.99
N GLY A 568 9.07 2.43 27.10
CA GLY A 568 8.33 3.57 27.65
C GLY A 568 8.06 4.72 26.68
N VAL A 569 8.36 4.57 25.39
CA VAL A 569 8.03 5.56 24.35
C VAL A 569 6.55 5.48 24.00
N THR A 570 5.88 6.62 23.91
CA THR A 570 4.45 6.71 23.60
C THR A 570 4.16 7.52 22.34
N THR A 571 5.07 8.43 21.97
CA THR A 571 4.89 9.39 20.88
C THR A 571 6.21 9.55 20.13
N SER A 572 6.13 9.60 18.81
CA SER A 572 7.29 9.84 17.95
C SER A 572 6.95 10.80 16.81
N GLN A 573 7.87 11.69 16.44
CA GLN A 573 7.85 12.32 15.12
C GLN A 573 8.58 11.39 14.15
N ILE A 574 7.87 10.94 13.11
CA ILE A 574 8.45 10.21 11.99
C ILE A 574 8.77 11.20 10.89
N LEU A 575 10.00 11.17 10.40
CA LEU A 575 10.51 12.16 9.47
C LEU A 575 11.46 11.57 8.46
N HIS A 576 11.74 12.35 7.42
CA HIS A 576 12.76 12.02 6.43
C HIS A 576 14.14 11.95 7.09
N GLY A 577 15.07 11.25 6.45
CA GLY A 577 16.47 11.25 6.81
C GLY A 577 17.18 12.57 6.48
N SER A 578 18.40 12.48 5.95
CA SER A 578 19.31 13.60 5.73
C SER A 578 19.92 13.62 4.33
N ALA A 579 19.27 12.93 3.38
CA ALA A 579 19.72 12.84 1.98
C ALA A 579 19.59 14.17 1.21
N ASN A 580 18.69 15.06 1.63
CA ASN A 580 18.26 16.24 0.88
C ASN A 580 18.39 17.51 1.76
N PRO A 581 18.86 18.65 1.22
CA PRO A 581 18.75 19.94 1.92
C PRO A 581 17.35 20.22 2.46
N ILE A 582 16.31 19.98 1.65
CA ILE A 582 14.90 19.99 2.06
C ILE A 582 14.31 18.61 1.73
N GLY A 583 14.08 17.79 2.76
CA GLY A 583 13.72 16.38 2.59
C GLY A 583 12.23 16.11 2.42
N GLY A 584 11.36 16.73 3.22
CA GLY A 584 9.93 16.50 3.11
C GLY A 584 9.17 16.54 4.43
N GLN A 585 7.84 16.42 4.34
CA GLN A 585 6.94 16.66 5.46
C GLN A 585 6.92 15.48 6.44
N SER A 586 7.10 15.79 7.72
CA SER A 586 7.11 14.81 8.82
C SER A 586 5.69 14.49 9.31
N GLN A 587 5.54 13.41 10.07
CA GLN A 587 4.28 13.00 10.69
C GLN A 587 4.49 12.60 12.16
N LEU A 588 3.80 13.28 13.08
CA LEU A 588 3.73 12.86 14.48
C LEU A 588 2.75 11.71 14.64
N ILE A 589 3.16 10.69 15.39
CA ILE A 589 2.32 9.53 15.72
C ILE A 589 2.32 9.26 17.22
N LYS A 590 1.22 8.69 17.72
CA LYS A 590 1.19 7.96 18.97
C LYS A 590 1.34 6.47 18.70
N LEU A 591 2.10 5.76 19.54
CA LEU A 591 2.42 4.35 19.39
C LEU A 591 1.24 3.44 19.77
N ARG A 592 0.17 3.47 18.98
CA ARG A 592 -1.07 2.71 19.20
C ARG A 592 -1.02 1.35 18.49
N TRP A 593 -0.22 0.43 19.02
CA TRP A 593 0.03 -0.89 18.41
C TRP A 593 -1.26 -1.66 18.05
N GLY A 594 -1.41 -2.01 16.77
CA GLY A 594 -2.57 -2.73 16.22
C GLY A 594 -3.67 -1.88 15.62
N LYS A 595 -3.54 -0.54 15.67
CA LYS A 595 -4.44 0.39 15.00
C LYS A 595 -4.11 0.57 13.52
N LEU A 596 -5.00 1.23 12.76
CA LEU A 596 -4.77 1.58 11.35
C LEU A 596 -3.77 2.75 11.21
N PRO A 597 -3.13 2.95 10.04
CA PRO A 597 -2.16 4.03 9.83
C PRO A 597 -2.68 5.43 10.20
N GLU A 598 -3.91 5.77 9.82
CA GLU A 598 -4.52 7.07 10.16
C GLU A 598 -4.83 7.21 11.66
N GLU A 599 -5.15 6.10 12.34
CA GLU A 599 -5.37 6.09 13.79
C GLU A 599 -4.07 6.25 14.58
N LEU A 600 -2.88 6.04 13.99
CA LEU A 600 -1.60 6.32 14.66
C LEU A 600 -1.30 7.81 14.73
N LYS A 601 -1.84 8.62 13.81
CA LYS A 601 -1.49 10.04 13.71
C LYS A 601 -1.86 10.80 14.99
N PHE A 602 -1.00 11.74 15.36
CA PHE A 602 -1.28 12.65 16.46
C PHE A 602 -2.28 13.72 15.98
N ALA A 603 -3.53 13.57 16.40
CA ALA A 603 -4.62 14.44 15.94
C ALA A 603 -4.40 15.89 16.37
N GLY A 604 -4.52 16.83 15.41
CA GLY A 604 -4.39 18.26 15.65
C GLY A 604 -2.98 18.75 15.94
N ALA A 605 -1.95 17.94 15.66
CA ALA A 605 -0.56 18.39 15.70
C ALA A 605 -0.25 19.35 14.55
N ASP A 606 0.70 20.25 14.79
CA ASP A 606 1.23 21.14 13.76
C ASP A 606 1.99 20.36 12.66
N GLY A 607 2.13 20.99 11.49
CA GLY A 607 2.92 20.44 10.39
C GLY A 607 4.41 20.66 10.61
N PHE A 608 5.23 19.62 10.39
CA PHE A 608 6.69 19.71 10.44
C PHE A 608 7.32 19.34 9.10
N ILE A 609 8.56 19.76 8.87
CA ILE A 609 9.34 19.44 7.68
C ILE A 609 10.81 19.24 8.03
N LYS A 610 11.42 18.22 7.43
CA LYS A 610 12.82 17.89 7.63
C LYS A 610 13.72 18.68 6.67
N PHE A 611 14.66 19.43 7.23
CA PHE A 611 15.81 20.01 6.52
C PHE A 611 17.07 19.25 6.91
N ALA A 612 18.12 19.31 6.11
CA ALA A 612 19.42 18.77 6.48
C ALA A 612 20.57 19.63 5.96
N LEU A 613 21.66 19.61 6.73
CA LEU A 613 22.94 20.27 6.46
C LEU A 613 24.05 19.21 6.42
N GLY A 614 25.29 19.60 6.23
CA GLY A 614 26.42 18.73 6.48
C GLY A 614 26.90 17.89 5.30
N GLU A 615 27.63 16.83 5.64
CA GLU A 615 28.24 15.92 4.69
C GLU A 615 27.24 15.08 3.91
N ASN A 616 26.05 14.84 4.46
CA ASN A 616 25.05 13.94 3.89
C ASN A 616 24.33 14.52 2.67
N VAL A 617 23.98 15.80 2.74
CA VAL A 617 23.19 16.47 1.68
C VAL A 617 24.02 16.83 0.45
N LYS A 618 25.35 16.92 0.59
CA LYS A 618 26.28 17.15 -0.53
C LYS A 618 26.64 15.82 -1.19
N GLN A 619 26.43 15.70 -2.51
CA GLN A 619 26.68 14.43 -3.21
C GLN A 619 28.15 14.08 -3.42
N SER A 620 29.11 14.95 -3.06
CA SER A 620 30.54 14.72 -3.28
C SER A 620 31.08 13.44 -2.63
N ASN A 621 30.39 12.93 -1.61
CA ASN A 621 30.82 11.77 -0.83
C ASN A 621 30.08 10.47 -1.22
N PHE A 622 28.92 10.55 -1.89
CA PHE A 622 27.98 9.43 -2.00
C PHE A 622 27.28 9.29 -3.38
N GLY A 623 27.66 10.08 -4.40
CA GLY A 623 27.01 10.05 -5.70
C GLY A 623 27.94 10.35 -6.89
N THR A 624 27.37 10.37 -8.09
CA THR A 624 28.06 10.75 -9.34
C THR A 624 28.42 12.24 -9.40
N GLY A 625 27.90 13.05 -8.46
CA GLY A 625 27.96 14.49 -8.48
C GLY A 625 26.99 15.14 -9.48
N ALA A 626 26.07 14.37 -10.06
CA ALA A 626 25.11 14.87 -11.05
C ALA A 626 23.98 15.71 -10.44
N ARG A 627 23.53 15.38 -9.22
CA ARG A 627 22.53 16.18 -8.48
C ARG A 627 23.22 17.27 -7.65
N PHE A 628 22.81 18.52 -7.85
CA PHE A 628 23.19 19.65 -7.00
C PHE A 628 22.57 19.50 -5.60
N PRO A 629 23.23 19.81 -4.46
CA PRO A 629 24.55 20.40 -4.34
C PRO A 629 25.66 19.35 -4.16
N VAL A 630 26.88 19.72 -4.58
CA VAL A 630 28.11 18.94 -4.33
C VAL A 630 29.05 19.63 -3.33
N THR A 631 28.63 20.77 -2.76
CA THR A 631 29.39 21.55 -1.76
C THR A 631 28.47 22.14 -0.69
N ARG A 632 29.02 22.53 0.46
CA ARG A 632 28.28 23.25 1.52
C ARG A 632 27.75 24.62 1.06
N MET A 633 28.47 25.32 0.18
CA MET A 633 27.97 26.55 -0.43
C MET A 633 26.74 26.29 -1.32
N GLY A 634 26.71 25.16 -2.02
CA GLY A 634 25.53 24.76 -2.78
C GLY A 634 24.33 24.42 -1.90
N VAL A 635 24.56 23.93 -0.67
CA VAL A 635 23.49 23.70 0.31
C VAL A 635 22.84 25.03 0.71
N GLU A 636 23.64 26.05 1.03
CA GLU A 636 23.15 27.41 1.28
C GLU A 636 22.33 27.93 0.09
N GLN A 637 22.89 27.84 -1.12
CA GLN A 637 22.21 28.30 -2.33
C GLN A 637 20.89 27.57 -2.59
N THR A 638 20.79 26.28 -2.25
CA THR A 638 19.54 25.51 -2.38
C THR A 638 18.42 26.15 -1.56
N PHE A 639 18.69 26.56 -0.32
CA PHE A 639 17.68 27.24 0.50
C PHE A 639 17.35 28.64 -0.04
N VAL A 640 18.35 29.38 -0.52
CA VAL A 640 18.15 30.72 -1.09
C VAL A 640 17.25 30.66 -2.33
N ASP A 641 17.53 29.74 -3.25
CA ASP A 641 16.75 29.58 -4.48
C ASP A 641 15.31 29.18 -4.16
N GLU A 642 15.14 28.18 -3.28
CA GLU A 642 13.82 27.61 -3.01
C GLU A 642 12.88 28.59 -2.30
N PHE A 643 13.38 29.29 -1.28
CA PHE A 643 12.57 30.30 -0.59
C PHE A 643 12.32 31.55 -1.44
N THR A 644 13.20 31.86 -2.40
CA THR A 644 12.95 32.93 -3.38
C THR A 644 11.82 32.53 -4.32
N ARG A 645 11.88 31.32 -4.91
CA ARG A 645 10.79 30.74 -5.74
C ARG A 645 9.47 30.71 -4.98
N ALA A 646 9.48 30.31 -3.71
CA ALA A 646 8.26 30.24 -2.91
C ALA A 646 7.64 31.62 -2.64
N LYS A 647 8.46 32.67 -2.43
CA LYS A 647 7.97 34.05 -2.30
C LYS A 647 7.33 34.56 -3.60
N GLU A 648 7.96 34.27 -4.74
CA GLU A 648 7.42 34.62 -6.05
C GLU A 648 6.10 33.89 -6.31
N TYR A 649 6.07 32.57 -6.11
CA TYR A 649 4.87 31.75 -6.23
C TYR A 649 3.73 32.25 -5.33
N LYS A 650 4.01 32.56 -4.06
CA LYS A 650 3.05 33.17 -3.13
C LYS A 650 2.51 34.50 -3.64
N SER A 651 3.38 35.35 -4.20
CA SER A 651 2.99 36.64 -4.77
C SER A 651 2.08 36.46 -6.00
N GLU A 652 2.39 35.51 -6.88
CA GLU A 652 1.56 35.20 -8.05
C GLU A 652 0.19 34.62 -7.66
N LEU A 653 0.14 33.72 -6.67
CA LEU A 653 -1.11 33.19 -6.12
C LEU A 653 -2.02 34.26 -5.52
N ALA A 654 -1.46 35.34 -4.98
CA ALA A 654 -2.22 36.44 -4.40
C ALA A 654 -2.89 37.33 -5.46
N LYS A 655 -2.51 37.24 -6.74
CA LYS A 655 -3.12 38.03 -7.82
C LYS A 655 -4.54 37.55 -8.10
N LYS A 656 -5.48 38.49 -8.25
CA LYS A 656 -6.89 38.19 -8.56
C LYS A 656 -7.00 37.58 -9.96
N GLY A 657 -7.66 36.42 -10.06
CA GLY A 657 -7.87 35.73 -11.33
C GLY A 657 -6.62 35.04 -11.88
N ASN A 658 -5.62 34.79 -11.02
CA ASN A 658 -4.41 34.09 -11.44
C ASN A 658 -4.74 32.68 -11.99
N THR A 659 -3.90 32.24 -12.92
CA THR A 659 -3.94 30.92 -13.54
C THR A 659 -2.70 30.11 -13.16
N VAL A 660 -2.14 30.38 -11.98
CA VAL A 660 -0.87 29.77 -11.54
C VAL A 660 -1.08 28.27 -11.35
N ARG A 661 -0.16 27.47 -11.89
CA ARG A 661 -0.13 26.03 -11.65
C ARG A 661 0.16 25.79 -10.18
N ARG A 662 -0.66 25.00 -9.51
CA ARG A 662 -0.42 24.62 -8.11
C ARG A 662 0.82 23.74 -8.02
N ASP A 663 1.76 24.13 -7.19
CA ASP A 663 3.03 23.44 -6.97
C ASP A 663 3.10 22.92 -5.53
N LEU A 664 3.06 21.60 -5.35
CA LEU A 664 3.07 20.99 -4.02
C LEU A 664 4.40 21.18 -3.28
N GLU A 665 5.50 21.32 -4.01
CA GLU A 665 6.84 21.60 -3.44
C GLU A 665 6.79 23.00 -2.80
N LEU A 666 6.39 24.00 -3.59
CA LEU A 666 6.33 25.40 -3.17
C LEU A 666 5.20 25.68 -2.17
N ASP A 667 4.06 24.99 -2.26
CA ASP A 667 2.98 25.08 -1.26
C ASP A 667 3.52 24.80 0.15
N ALA A 668 4.34 23.76 0.31
CA ALA A 668 4.93 23.41 1.59
C ALA A 668 5.93 24.46 2.10
N ILE A 669 6.70 25.11 1.21
CA ILE A 669 7.62 26.20 1.59
C ILE A 669 6.85 27.47 1.93
N VAL A 670 5.76 27.77 1.23
CA VAL A 670 4.86 28.88 1.56
C VAL A 670 4.23 28.69 2.94
N GLU A 671 3.87 27.46 3.33
CA GLU A 671 3.41 27.17 4.69
C GLU A 671 4.48 27.49 5.75
N ILE A 672 5.77 27.33 5.44
CA ILE A 672 6.86 27.74 6.35
C ILE A 672 6.92 29.27 6.45
N LEU A 673 6.87 29.98 5.32
CA LEU A 673 6.83 31.45 5.27
C LEU A 673 5.62 32.02 6.03
N ASP A 674 4.51 31.28 6.09
CA ASP A 674 3.29 31.60 6.83
C ASP A 674 3.32 31.20 8.31
N ASN A 675 4.39 30.56 8.80
CA ASN A 675 4.45 29.95 10.14
C ASN A 675 3.37 28.89 10.41
N LYS A 676 2.99 28.12 9.39
CA LYS A 676 2.07 26.96 9.48
C LYS A 676 2.80 25.62 9.46
N ARG A 677 4.07 25.62 9.04
CA ARG A 677 4.94 24.45 8.98
C ARG A 677 6.29 24.74 9.59
N PHE A 678 6.76 23.87 10.47
CA PHE A 678 7.91 24.11 11.33
C PHE A 678 9.11 23.24 10.93
N ILE A 679 10.30 23.86 10.85
CA ILE A 679 11.52 23.19 10.40
C ILE A 679 12.17 22.41 11.54
N THR A 680 12.38 21.12 11.34
CA THR A 680 13.34 20.28 12.09
C THR A 680 14.56 20.05 11.20
N CYS A 681 15.73 20.54 11.58
CA CYS A 681 16.91 20.55 10.71
C CYS A 681 18.03 19.68 11.26
N HIS A 682 18.39 18.61 10.54
CA HIS A 682 19.59 17.81 10.80
C HIS A 682 20.83 18.70 10.65
N SER A 683 21.65 18.75 11.69
CA SER A 683 22.88 19.55 11.70
C SER A 683 23.93 18.95 12.63
N TYR A 684 25.21 19.20 12.35
CA TYR A 684 26.30 18.79 13.23
C TYR A 684 27.21 19.97 13.60
N VAL A 685 27.85 20.60 12.61
CA VAL A 685 28.88 21.63 12.84
C VAL A 685 28.34 23.05 12.97
N GLN A 686 29.01 23.84 13.79
CA GLN A 686 28.63 25.21 14.12
C GLN A 686 28.52 26.14 12.90
N SER A 687 29.36 25.93 11.88
CA SER A 687 29.45 26.82 10.71
C SER A 687 28.17 26.75 9.87
N GLU A 688 27.63 25.54 9.69
CA GLU A 688 26.40 25.31 8.93
C GLU A 688 25.17 25.71 9.72
N ILE A 689 25.15 25.46 11.03
CA ILE A 689 24.11 25.95 11.94
C ILE A 689 24.03 27.48 11.86
N ASN A 690 25.19 28.15 11.92
CA ASN A 690 25.28 29.61 11.80
C ASN A 690 24.85 30.10 10.42
N MET A 691 25.24 29.42 9.33
CA MET A 691 24.80 29.72 7.97
C MET A 691 23.27 29.69 7.86
N LEU A 692 22.63 28.58 8.27
CA LEU A 692 21.18 28.45 8.09
C LEU A 692 20.42 29.49 8.93
N MET A 693 20.89 29.84 10.12
CA MET A 693 20.30 30.95 10.90
C MET A 693 20.36 32.28 10.14
N HIS A 694 21.47 32.59 9.46
CA HIS A 694 21.58 33.82 8.67
C HIS A 694 20.70 33.80 7.40
N VAL A 695 20.57 32.64 6.73
CA VAL A 695 19.65 32.46 5.60
C VAL A 695 18.20 32.63 6.07
N ALA A 696 17.85 32.08 7.23
CA ALA A 696 16.53 32.24 7.83
C ALA A 696 16.21 33.70 8.14
N ASP A 697 17.17 34.43 8.74
CA ASP A 697 17.03 35.87 9.04
C ASP A 697 16.86 36.69 7.75
N SER A 698 17.63 36.40 6.69
CA SER A 698 17.60 37.16 5.43
C SER A 698 16.35 36.90 4.60
N LEU A 699 15.83 35.67 4.62
CA LEU A 699 14.66 35.27 3.85
C LEU A 699 13.37 35.31 4.67
N GLY A 700 13.43 35.56 5.97
CA GLY A 700 12.26 35.79 6.82
C GLY A 700 11.49 34.52 7.16
N PHE A 701 12.18 33.39 7.39
CA PHE A 701 11.58 32.16 7.92
C PHE A 701 12.19 31.80 9.29
N LYS A 702 11.56 30.85 10.00
CA LYS A 702 11.99 30.45 11.35
C LYS A 702 12.39 28.99 11.38
N ILE A 703 13.47 28.71 12.11
CA ILE A 703 13.92 27.35 12.42
C ILE A 703 13.31 26.97 13.77
N ASN A 704 12.58 25.85 13.82
CA ASN A 704 11.99 25.40 15.09
C ASN A 704 13.01 24.65 15.94
N THR A 705 13.64 23.63 15.36
CA THR A 705 14.56 22.75 16.08
C THR A 705 15.73 22.38 15.18
N PHE A 706 16.95 22.44 15.71
CA PHE A 706 18.10 21.75 15.15
C PHE A 706 18.25 20.38 15.81
N THR A 707 18.39 19.34 15.00
CA THR A 707 18.50 17.95 15.44
C THR A 707 19.90 17.39 15.21
N HIS A 708 20.30 16.45 16.06
CA HIS A 708 21.64 15.93 16.31
C HIS A 708 22.57 17.00 16.89
N ILE A 709 22.71 18.14 16.22
CA ILE A 709 23.33 19.40 16.66
C ILE A 709 24.55 19.23 17.57
N LEU A 710 25.49 18.36 17.18
CA LEU A 710 26.58 17.92 18.06
C LEU A 710 27.57 19.04 18.45
N GLU A 711 27.65 20.13 17.66
CA GLU A 711 28.36 21.37 18.02
C GLU A 711 27.43 22.51 18.49
N GLY A 712 26.20 22.20 18.87
CA GLY A 712 25.21 23.18 19.35
C GLY A 712 25.71 24.00 20.54
N TYR A 713 26.52 23.40 21.42
CA TYR A 713 27.19 24.08 22.54
C TYR A 713 28.01 25.31 22.12
N LYS A 714 28.50 25.38 20.88
CA LYS A 714 29.30 26.51 20.37
C LYS A 714 28.45 27.69 19.88
N VAL A 715 27.15 27.48 19.67
CA VAL A 715 26.22 28.45 19.09
C VAL A 715 24.94 28.62 19.91
N ALA A 716 24.93 28.08 21.13
CA ALA A 716 23.77 28.02 22.00
C ALA A 716 23.17 29.43 22.32
N ASP A 717 24.02 30.41 22.57
CA ASP A 717 23.62 31.80 22.81
C ASP A 717 22.87 32.39 21.60
N LYS A 718 23.37 32.16 20.39
CA LYS A 718 22.76 32.61 19.13
C LYS A 718 21.41 31.94 18.86
N MET A 719 21.30 30.66 19.19
CA MET A 719 20.04 29.91 19.09
C MET A 719 19.02 30.42 20.10
N LYS A 720 19.43 30.65 21.35
CA LYS A 720 18.58 31.17 22.41
C LYS A 720 18.00 32.53 22.04
N ALA A 721 18.81 33.41 21.45
CA ALA A 721 18.37 34.73 20.97
C ALA A 721 17.27 34.66 19.90
N ARG A 722 17.17 33.54 19.16
CA ARG A 722 16.17 33.30 18.11
C ARG A 722 15.01 32.39 18.56
N GLY A 723 15.05 31.88 19.79
CA GLY A 723 14.06 30.92 20.29
C GLY A 723 14.12 29.54 19.60
N ILE A 724 15.29 29.14 19.10
CA ILE A 724 15.49 27.85 18.42
C ILE A 724 15.77 26.76 19.46
N ASN A 725 15.11 25.60 19.33
CA ASN A 725 15.31 24.44 20.19
C ASN A 725 16.47 23.54 19.72
N ALA A 726 16.96 22.67 20.60
CA ALA A 726 18.09 21.79 20.32
C ALA A 726 17.84 20.34 20.73
N SER A 727 17.77 19.42 19.78
CA SER A 727 17.67 17.99 20.04
C SER A 727 18.98 17.31 19.63
N THR A 728 19.66 16.63 20.55
CA THR A 728 21.01 16.11 20.31
C THR A 728 21.15 14.63 20.69
N PHE A 729 22.30 14.03 20.39
CA PHE A 729 22.66 12.74 20.97
C PHE A 729 23.36 12.95 22.31
N SER A 730 23.19 12.00 23.21
CA SER A 730 23.90 12.04 24.49
C SER A 730 25.38 11.66 24.33
N ASP A 731 25.68 10.65 23.49
CA ASP A 731 27.04 10.15 23.27
C ASP A 731 27.35 9.48 21.90
N TRP A 732 26.52 9.70 20.88
CA TRP A 732 26.72 9.12 19.54
C TRP A 732 27.55 10.06 18.62
N TRP A 733 28.84 9.76 18.42
CA TRP A 733 29.76 10.59 17.61
C TRP A 733 31.00 9.84 17.07
N ALA A 734 31.96 10.57 16.48
CA ALA A 734 33.26 10.12 15.94
C ALA A 734 33.22 9.12 14.77
N TYR A 735 32.09 9.03 14.05
CA TYR A 735 31.97 8.23 12.82
C TYR A 735 32.14 9.05 11.53
N LYS A 736 32.22 10.39 11.62
CA LYS A 736 32.49 11.34 10.52
C LYS A 736 33.32 12.53 10.99
N MET A 737 33.86 13.30 10.05
CA MET A 737 34.60 14.52 10.35
C MET A 737 33.72 15.60 10.98
N GLU A 738 32.48 15.78 10.51
CA GLU A 738 31.53 16.74 11.08
C GLU A 738 31.08 16.44 12.51
N VAL A 739 31.41 15.25 13.04
CA VAL A 739 31.09 14.86 14.42
C VAL A 739 32.35 14.64 15.28
N ALA A 740 33.51 15.12 14.82
CA ALA A 740 34.79 14.93 15.50
C ALA A 740 34.92 15.72 16.82
N GLU A 741 34.23 16.85 16.94
CA GLU A 741 34.26 17.72 18.14
C GLU A 741 32.98 17.63 18.99
N ALA A 742 32.21 16.55 18.80
CA ALA A 742 31.08 16.24 19.64
C ALA A 742 31.54 15.87 21.07
N ILE A 743 30.76 16.27 22.07
CA ILE A 743 31.07 16.03 23.49
C ILE A 743 29.80 15.63 24.26
N PRO A 744 29.90 14.80 25.31
CA PRO A 744 28.72 14.40 26.10
C PRO A 744 28.08 15.56 26.86
N TYR A 745 28.84 16.64 27.06
CA TYR A 745 28.38 17.86 27.73
C TYR A 745 27.50 18.75 26.85
N ASN A 746 27.35 18.45 25.55
CA ASN A 746 26.61 19.30 24.61
C ASN A 746 25.19 19.61 25.11
N GLY A 747 24.43 18.56 25.47
CA GLY A 747 23.07 18.71 26.00
C GLY A 747 23.04 19.53 27.29
N LYS A 748 23.98 19.30 28.22
CA LYS A 748 24.10 20.06 29.47
C LYS A 748 24.36 21.54 29.23
N ILE A 749 25.30 21.87 28.34
CA ILE A 749 25.70 23.26 28.06
C ILE A 749 24.54 24.01 27.44
N MET A 750 23.89 23.46 26.41
CA MET A 750 22.72 24.08 25.77
C MET A 750 21.57 24.30 26.76
N HIS A 751 21.29 23.31 27.62
CA HIS A 751 20.31 23.43 28.69
C HIS A 751 20.68 24.56 29.68
N SER A 752 21.96 24.69 30.04
CA SER A 752 22.44 25.70 31.00
C SER A 752 22.36 27.13 30.43
N VAL A 753 22.46 27.28 29.11
CA VAL A 753 22.19 28.55 28.39
C VAL A 753 20.68 28.88 28.35
N GLY A 754 19.83 27.92 28.70
CA GLY A 754 18.38 28.08 28.76
C GLY A 754 17.66 27.75 27.45
N ILE A 755 18.29 26.98 26.56
CA ILE A 755 17.62 26.40 25.38
C ILE A 755 16.73 25.24 25.83
N THR A 756 15.59 25.04 25.19
CA THR A 756 14.85 23.78 25.32
C THR A 756 15.68 22.68 24.67
N THR A 757 16.23 21.78 25.48
CA THR A 757 17.16 20.73 25.02
C THR A 757 16.57 19.34 25.18
N ALA A 758 16.68 18.50 24.16
CA ALA A 758 16.20 17.12 24.16
C ALA A 758 17.28 16.13 23.68
N PHE A 759 17.05 14.84 23.96
CA PHE A 759 17.77 13.74 23.32
C PHE A 759 16.82 12.95 22.42
N ASN A 760 17.29 12.61 21.22
CA ASN A 760 16.56 11.83 20.22
C ASN A 760 17.27 10.51 19.94
N SER A 761 16.56 9.59 19.28
CA SER A 761 17.08 8.25 19.01
C SER A 761 17.81 8.11 17.69
N ASP A 762 17.25 8.59 16.58
CA ASP A 762 17.68 8.34 15.18
C ASP A 762 17.79 6.83 14.81
N ASP A 763 17.50 5.93 15.75
CA ASP A 763 17.68 4.49 15.63
C ASP A 763 16.57 3.75 16.39
N ALA A 764 16.04 2.70 15.75
CA ALA A 764 14.92 1.93 16.29
C ALA A 764 15.26 1.22 17.61
N GLU A 765 16.53 0.85 17.81
CA GLU A 765 17.03 0.19 19.01
C GLU A 765 17.34 1.18 20.13
N MET A 766 17.93 2.34 19.82
CA MET A 766 18.16 3.42 20.79
C MET A 766 16.85 4.03 21.27
N ALA A 767 15.82 4.10 20.43
CA ALA A 767 14.51 4.64 20.81
C ALA A 767 13.91 3.92 22.02
N ARG A 768 14.09 2.60 22.14
CA ARG A 768 13.65 1.83 23.33
C ARG A 768 14.55 1.99 24.55
N ARG A 769 15.56 2.85 24.47
CA ARG A 769 16.60 3.12 25.49
C ARG A 769 16.73 4.62 25.80
N LEU A 770 15.85 5.48 25.31
CA LEU A 770 15.92 6.94 25.54
C LEU A 770 15.95 7.33 27.02
N ASN A 771 15.38 6.51 27.90
CA ASN A 771 15.50 6.69 29.35
C ASN A 771 16.97 6.61 29.84
N GLN A 772 17.78 5.74 29.22
CA GLN A 772 19.22 5.60 29.47
C GLN A 772 19.99 6.78 28.87
N GLU A 773 19.56 7.26 27.69
CA GLU A 773 20.12 8.47 27.08
C GLU A 773 19.95 9.69 28.00
N ALA A 774 18.76 9.87 28.58
CA ALA A 774 18.53 10.89 29.61
C ALA A 774 19.44 10.70 30.82
N GLY A 775 19.65 9.46 31.29
CA GLY A 775 20.52 9.15 32.43
C GLY A 775 21.98 9.60 32.21
N LYS A 776 22.47 9.58 30.96
CA LYS A 776 23.82 10.06 30.62
C LYS A 776 24.00 11.56 30.88
N ALA A 777 22.95 12.37 30.82
CA ALA A 777 23.02 13.79 31.19
C ALA A 777 23.31 14.00 32.69
N VAL A 778 22.86 13.07 33.54
CA VAL A 778 23.21 13.05 34.96
C VAL A 778 24.68 12.69 35.13
N LEU A 779 25.12 11.61 34.46
CA LEU A 779 26.49 11.10 34.54
C LEU A 779 27.53 12.13 34.10
N TYR A 780 27.38 12.68 32.89
CA TYR A 780 28.37 13.58 32.31
C TYR A 780 28.16 15.02 32.76
N GLY A 781 26.91 15.50 32.77
CA GLY A 781 26.61 16.92 32.96
C GLY A 781 26.23 17.33 34.38
N ASN A 782 26.08 16.37 35.31
CA ASN A 782 25.47 16.60 36.62
C ASN A 782 24.13 17.36 36.49
N VAL A 783 23.33 17.02 35.47
CA VAL A 783 21.96 17.52 35.34
C VAL A 783 21.12 16.89 36.45
N PRO A 784 20.31 17.65 37.20
CA PRO A 784 19.37 17.08 38.16
C PRO A 784 18.48 16.03 37.48
N GLU A 785 18.20 14.91 38.13
CA GLU A 785 17.49 13.78 37.51
C GLU A 785 16.15 14.19 36.87
N GLU A 786 15.39 15.05 37.55
CA GLU A 786 14.10 15.56 37.03
C GLU A 786 14.29 16.33 35.71
N ASP A 787 15.34 17.14 35.60
CA ASP A 787 15.63 17.89 34.37
C ASP A 787 16.21 17.01 33.28
N ALA A 788 17.01 16.00 33.65
CA ALA A 788 17.51 15.01 32.72
C ALA A 788 16.36 14.22 32.08
N PHE A 789 15.36 13.79 32.87
CA PHE A 789 14.21 13.08 32.32
C PHE A 789 13.34 13.95 31.40
N LYS A 790 13.30 15.27 31.62
CA LYS A 790 12.64 16.22 30.69
C LYS A 790 13.24 16.20 29.29
N PHE A 791 14.51 15.80 29.12
CA PHE A 791 15.17 15.74 27.80
C PHE A 791 14.53 14.72 26.86
N VAL A 792 13.78 13.74 27.38
CA VAL A 792 13.10 12.71 26.57
C VAL A 792 11.58 12.70 26.77
N THR A 793 11.03 13.74 27.42
CA THR A 793 9.59 13.84 27.71
C THR A 793 9.07 15.24 27.44
N LEU A 794 9.17 16.17 28.41
CA LEU A 794 8.57 17.49 28.30
C LEU A 794 9.23 18.37 27.24
N ASN A 795 10.56 18.32 27.12
CA ASN A 795 11.30 19.15 26.17
C ASN A 795 10.99 18.78 24.72
N PRO A 796 11.07 17.51 24.29
CA PRO A 796 10.63 17.14 22.95
C PRO A 796 9.14 17.42 22.72
N ALA A 797 8.27 17.23 23.73
CA ALA A 797 6.85 17.63 23.59
C ALA A 797 6.66 19.14 23.30
N LYS A 798 7.49 20.01 23.90
CA LYS A 798 7.50 21.45 23.62
C LYS A 798 8.04 21.76 22.22
N MET A 799 9.10 21.08 21.78
CA MET A 799 9.66 21.23 20.42
C MET A 799 8.63 20.87 19.34
N LEU A 800 7.75 19.94 19.67
CA LEU A 800 6.71 19.40 18.80
C LEU A 800 5.35 20.09 18.98
N HIS A 801 5.25 21.12 19.83
CA HIS A 801 4.03 21.87 20.13
C HIS A 801 2.85 21.00 20.64
N ILE A 802 3.16 19.89 21.32
CA ILE A 802 2.19 18.95 21.90
C ILE A 802 2.32 18.85 23.42
N ASP A 803 3.08 19.75 24.05
CA ASP A 803 3.27 19.77 25.50
C ASP A 803 1.97 20.08 26.26
N ASN A 804 0.96 20.67 25.63
CA ASN A 804 -0.37 20.77 26.23
C ASN A 804 -1.12 19.41 26.33
N LYS A 805 -0.64 18.36 25.65
CA LYS A 805 -1.24 17.03 25.62
C LYS A 805 -0.39 15.97 26.31
N VAL A 806 0.94 16.01 26.15
CA VAL A 806 1.86 14.95 26.63
C VAL A 806 3.12 15.54 27.29
N GLY A 807 4.07 14.68 27.68
CA GLY A 807 5.39 15.07 28.21
C GLY A 807 5.44 15.39 29.71
N SER A 808 4.29 15.49 30.40
CA SER A 808 4.21 15.65 31.86
C SER A 808 2.94 14.98 32.43
N LEU A 809 2.91 14.73 33.74
CA LEU A 809 1.74 14.19 34.44
C LEU A 809 0.94 15.32 35.07
N LYS A 810 -0.03 15.83 34.32
CA LYS A 810 -0.92 16.93 34.75
C LYS A 810 -2.38 16.60 34.42
N PRO A 811 -3.34 16.88 35.31
CA PRO A 811 -4.76 16.71 35.02
C PRO A 811 -5.17 17.35 33.69
N GLY A 812 -5.94 16.62 32.88
CA GLY A 812 -6.42 17.02 31.56
C GLY A 812 -5.50 16.65 30.38
N LYS A 813 -4.23 16.31 30.64
CA LYS A 813 -3.33 15.75 29.61
C LYS A 813 -3.73 14.33 29.23
N ASP A 814 -3.23 13.86 28.10
CA ASP A 814 -3.45 12.50 27.62
C ASP A 814 -2.83 11.50 28.61
N ALA A 815 -3.50 10.37 28.82
CA ALA A 815 -3.02 9.29 29.69
C ALA A 815 -1.90 8.48 29.01
N ASP A 816 -0.81 9.16 28.69
CA ASP A 816 0.43 8.61 28.14
C ASP A 816 1.43 8.48 29.30
N VAL A 817 1.47 7.30 29.92
CA VAL A 817 2.08 7.08 31.25
C VAL A 817 2.86 5.78 31.26
N VAL A 818 4.00 5.75 31.95
CA VAL A 818 4.85 4.56 32.11
C VAL A 818 4.99 4.19 33.58
N VAL A 819 4.88 2.90 33.88
CA VAL A 819 5.20 2.32 35.19
C VAL A 819 6.53 1.59 35.06
N TRP A 820 7.52 1.99 35.86
CA TRP A 820 8.87 1.44 35.85
C TRP A 820 9.16 0.61 37.09
N SER A 821 9.94 -0.45 36.89
CA SER A 821 10.38 -1.34 37.98
C SER A 821 11.32 -0.70 39.00
N ASP A 822 11.99 0.39 38.62
CA ASP A 822 13.03 1.11 39.37
C ASP A 822 13.14 2.57 38.85
N ASN A 823 14.10 3.37 39.32
CA ASN A 823 14.37 4.72 38.82
C ASN A 823 14.50 4.72 37.28
N PRO A 824 13.68 5.49 36.54
CA PRO A 824 13.63 5.44 35.08
C PRO A 824 14.96 5.75 34.40
N LEU A 825 15.89 6.47 35.03
CA LEU A 825 17.21 6.79 34.47
C LEU A 825 18.24 5.64 34.64
N SER A 826 17.89 4.58 35.37
CA SER A 826 18.74 3.42 35.60
C SER A 826 18.76 2.48 34.40
N ILE A 827 19.93 1.90 34.09
CA ILE A 827 20.06 0.82 33.10
C ILE A 827 19.33 -0.47 33.50
N TYR A 828 19.00 -0.63 34.79
CA TYR A 828 18.26 -1.78 35.32
C TYR A 828 16.74 -1.60 35.29
N ALA A 829 16.27 -0.37 35.06
CA ALA A 829 14.84 -0.09 35.01
C ALA A 829 14.19 -0.74 33.78
N LYS A 830 13.02 -1.32 33.99
CA LYS A 830 12.18 -1.91 32.95
C LYS A 830 10.82 -1.23 32.99
N ALA A 831 10.29 -0.86 31.83
CA ALA A 831 8.89 -0.46 31.73
C ALA A 831 8.03 -1.72 31.95
N GLU A 832 7.26 -1.74 33.04
CA GLU A 832 6.34 -2.83 33.35
C GLU A 832 5.02 -2.65 32.62
N LYS A 833 4.55 -1.40 32.49
CA LYS A 833 3.36 -1.02 31.72
C LYS A 833 3.54 0.32 31.03
N THR A 834 3.12 0.43 29.78
CA THR A 834 3.10 1.69 29.02
C THR A 834 1.69 1.94 28.50
N PHE A 835 1.11 3.03 28.95
CA PHE A 835 -0.21 3.51 28.56
C PHE A 835 -0.07 4.55 27.45
N VAL A 836 -0.93 4.45 26.44
CA VAL A 836 -1.13 5.50 25.42
C VAL A 836 -2.63 5.74 25.33
N ASP A 837 -3.06 6.98 25.51
CA ASP A 837 -4.48 7.34 25.62
C ASP A 837 -5.24 6.49 26.66
N GLY A 838 -4.57 6.12 27.77
CA GLY A 838 -5.15 5.31 28.84
C GLY A 838 -5.36 3.83 28.50
N ILE A 839 -4.84 3.37 27.36
CA ILE A 839 -4.81 1.95 26.98
C ILE A 839 -3.42 1.41 27.27
N ALA A 840 -3.30 0.32 28.03
CA ALA A 840 -2.01 -0.33 28.28
C ALA A 840 -1.57 -1.10 27.02
N TYR A 841 -0.91 -0.44 26.06
CA TYR A 841 -0.40 -1.06 24.83
C TYR A 841 0.81 -1.95 25.09
N TRP A 842 1.59 -1.66 26.14
CA TRP A 842 2.59 -2.57 26.68
C TRP A 842 2.27 -2.97 28.12
N ASP A 843 2.43 -4.26 28.38
CA ASP A 843 2.28 -4.88 29.69
C ASP A 843 3.20 -6.12 29.71
N ILE A 844 4.20 -6.13 30.59
CA ILE A 844 5.22 -7.19 30.65
C ILE A 844 4.64 -8.58 30.95
N ASP A 845 3.55 -8.65 31.71
CA ASP A 845 2.88 -9.92 32.02
C ASP A 845 2.13 -10.45 30.80
N ARG A 846 1.45 -9.55 30.08
CA ARG A 846 0.76 -9.89 28.83
C ARG A 846 1.75 -10.28 27.74
N ASP A 847 2.90 -9.60 27.61
CA ASP A 847 3.96 -9.99 26.70
C ASP A 847 4.43 -11.44 26.95
N SER A 848 4.63 -11.81 28.21
CA SER A 848 5.00 -13.18 28.59
C SER A 848 3.96 -14.21 28.16
N GLN A 849 2.67 -13.88 28.26
CA GLN A 849 1.56 -14.72 27.77
C GLN A 849 1.56 -14.79 26.24
N ILE A 850 1.61 -13.65 25.56
CA ILE A 850 1.64 -13.55 24.09
C ILE A 850 2.81 -14.37 23.51
N ARG A 851 4.00 -14.32 24.11
CA ARG A 851 5.15 -15.12 23.64
C ARG A 851 4.90 -16.63 23.75
N LYS A 852 4.27 -17.10 24.82
CA LYS A 852 3.89 -18.53 24.99
C LYS A 852 2.83 -18.95 23.97
N GLU A 853 1.83 -18.10 23.74
CA GLU A 853 0.78 -18.33 22.73
C GLU A 853 1.36 -18.39 21.33
N GLN A 854 2.25 -17.46 20.96
CA GLN A 854 2.92 -17.47 19.66
C GLN A 854 3.80 -18.70 19.46
N GLN A 855 4.52 -19.14 20.50
CA GLN A 855 5.32 -20.35 20.41
C GLN A 855 4.43 -21.58 20.15
N SER A 856 3.27 -21.65 20.81
CA SER A 856 2.29 -22.72 20.63
C SER A 856 1.66 -22.69 19.24
N GLU A 857 1.26 -21.51 18.77
CA GLU A 857 0.70 -21.32 17.43
C GLU A 857 1.72 -21.63 16.34
N ARG A 858 2.98 -21.22 16.53
CA ARG A 858 4.07 -21.57 15.62
C ARG A 858 4.27 -23.07 15.53
N ALA A 859 4.27 -23.78 16.67
CA ALA A 859 4.39 -25.24 16.69
C ALA A 859 3.23 -25.92 15.94
N ARG A 860 2.00 -25.43 16.12
CA ARG A 860 0.82 -25.91 15.38
C ARG A 860 0.97 -25.70 13.87
N LEU A 861 1.39 -24.52 13.44
CA LEU A 861 1.57 -24.18 12.02
C LEU A 861 2.70 -25.00 11.38
N ILE A 862 3.80 -25.21 12.08
CA ILE A 862 4.88 -26.10 11.62
C ILE A 862 4.36 -27.51 11.40
N GLN A 863 3.60 -28.07 12.35
CA GLN A 863 3.02 -29.40 12.18
C GLN A 863 2.06 -29.45 10.98
N LYS A 864 1.21 -28.44 10.84
CA LYS A 864 0.28 -28.33 9.71
C LYS A 864 0.99 -28.27 8.35
N MET A 865 2.11 -27.54 8.26
CA MET A 865 2.93 -27.46 7.04
C MET A 865 3.55 -28.81 6.68
N LYS A 866 4.06 -29.56 7.68
CA LYS A 866 4.56 -30.93 7.48
C LYS A 866 3.45 -31.86 6.98
N ASP A 867 2.30 -31.87 7.64
CA ASP A 867 1.16 -32.70 7.24
C ASP A 867 0.66 -32.36 5.84
N SER A 868 0.77 -31.09 5.42
CA SER A 868 0.46 -30.66 4.05
C SER A 868 1.47 -31.19 3.03
N LYS A 869 2.77 -31.14 3.34
CA LYS A 869 3.84 -31.70 2.49
C LYS A 869 3.69 -33.22 2.34
N ASP A 870 3.43 -33.93 3.43
CA ASP A 870 3.24 -35.39 3.43
C ASP A 870 2.02 -35.83 2.60
N LYS A 871 1.01 -34.95 2.46
CA LYS A 871 -0.15 -35.14 1.58
C LYS A 871 0.14 -34.81 0.10
N GLY A 872 1.37 -34.43 -0.23
CA GLY A 872 1.82 -34.15 -1.60
C GLY A 872 1.61 -32.71 -2.07
N SER A 873 1.31 -31.76 -1.17
CA SER A 873 1.19 -30.34 -1.54
C SER A 873 2.55 -29.76 -1.93
N LYS A 874 2.57 -28.88 -2.94
CA LYS A 874 3.77 -28.10 -3.29
C LYS A 874 4.22 -27.25 -2.10
N THR A 875 5.52 -27.23 -1.82
CA THR A 875 6.14 -26.36 -0.80
C THR A 875 7.05 -25.31 -1.45
N GLN A 876 7.48 -24.33 -0.66
CA GLN A 876 8.49 -23.34 -1.01
C GLN A 876 9.57 -23.28 0.07
N ARG A 877 10.80 -22.91 -0.31
CA ARG A 877 11.90 -22.79 0.65
C ARG A 877 11.70 -21.56 1.55
N PRO A 878 11.99 -21.65 2.86
CA PRO A 878 12.09 -20.48 3.72
C PRO A 878 13.11 -19.48 3.18
N LYS A 879 12.71 -18.22 3.00
CA LYS A 879 13.61 -17.12 2.68
C LYS A 879 13.62 -16.14 3.84
N THR A 880 14.80 -15.66 4.23
CA THR A 880 14.92 -14.58 5.21
C THR A 880 14.32 -13.33 4.62
N GLU A 881 13.25 -12.84 5.24
CA GLU A 881 12.72 -11.51 4.95
C GLU A 881 13.63 -10.50 5.66
N GLN A 882 14.44 -9.76 4.90
CA GLN A 882 15.16 -8.62 5.45
C GLN A 882 14.13 -7.51 5.70
N LYS A 883 13.76 -7.29 6.96
CA LYS A 883 13.04 -6.07 7.32
C LYS A 883 13.99 -4.90 7.17
N HIS A 884 13.69 -3.99 6.25
CA HIS A 884 14.43 -2.75 6.11
C HIS A 884 14.21 -1.89 7.36
N LEU A 885 15.28 -1.61 8.09
CA LEU A 885 15.29 -0.56 9.10
C LEU A 885 15.73 0.72 8.40
N TYR A 886 14.92 1.75 8.52
CA TYR A 886 15.22 3.06 7.97
C TYR A 886 16.07 3.85 8.96
N ASP A 887 17.06 4.55 8.43
CA ASP A 887 17.91 5.50 9.13
C ASP A 887 18.04 6.80 8.32
N CYS A 888 18.79 7.76 8.87
CA CYS A 888 19.00 9.06 8.26
C CYS A 888 19.62 9.01 6.85
N GLU A 889 20.39 7.98 6.51
CA GLU A 889 21.16 7.86 5.26
C GLU A 889 20.52 6.90 4.26
N THR A 890 19.43 6.24 4.63
CA THR A 890 18.80 5.22 3.80
C THR A 890 18.33 5.81 2.46
N MET A 891 18.90 5.29 1.37
CA MET A 891 18.57 5.63 0.00
C MET A 891 18.06 4.37 -0.69
N GLU A 892 16.74 4.29 -0.91
CA GLU A 892 16.11 3.16 -1.60
C GLU A 892 15.69 3.56 -3.02
N ASP A 893 15.56 2.55 -3.88
CA ASP A 893 14.74 2.64 -5.08
C ASP A 893 13.55 1.70 -4.89
N TYR A 894 12.47 2.23 -4.30
CA TYR A 894 11.23 1.49 -4.06
C TYR A 894 10.69 0.81 -5.32
N SER A 895 10.91 1.42 -6.49
CA SER A 895 10.53 0.80 -7.76
C SER A 895 11.41 -0.41 -8.07
N PHE A 896 12.68 -0.41 -7.68
CA PHE A 896 13.54 -1.60 -7.80
C PHE A 896 13.02 -2.77 -6.96
N GLU A 897 12.57 -2.52 -5.73
CA GLU A 897 12.00 -3.57 -4.86
C GLU A 897 10.72 -4.16 -5.44
N LEU A 898 9.76 -3.31 -5.85
CA LEU A 898 8.56 -3.76 -6.56
C LEU A 898 8.91 -4.53 -7.84
N ASN A 899 9.91 -4.08 -8.58
CA ASN A 899 10.35 -4.70 -9.82
C ASN A 899 11.06 -6.05 -9.63
N GLU A 900 11.70 -6.29 -8.48
CA GLU A 900 12.21 -7.62 -8.10
C GLU A 900 11.07 -8.55 -7.69
N MET A 901 10.09 -8.06 -6.93
CA MET A 901 8.89 -8.82 -6.57
C MET A 901 8.08 -9.23 -7.82
N GLU A 902 7.84 -8.29 -8.74
CA GLU A 902 7.22 -8.58 -10.05
C GLU A 902 8.02 -9.62 -10.85
N ARG A 903 9.36 -9.55 -10.84
CA ARG A 903 10.21 -10.53 -11.53
C ARG A 903 10.12 -11.94 -10.93
N THR A 904 10.01 -12.06 -9.62
CA THR A 904 9.83 -13.38 -8.97
C THR A 904 8.48 -14.02 -9.28
N HIS A 905 7.52 -13.28 -9.83
CA HIS A 905 6.22 -13.80 -10.26
C HIS A 905 6.14 -14.12 -11.76
N ASP A 906 7.02 -13.56 -12.60
CA ASP A 906 7.06 -13.80 -14.04
C ASP A 906 8.20 -14.76 -14.49
N HIS A 907 9.15 -15.05 -13.60
CA HIS A 907 10.22 -16.03 -13.81
C HIS A 907 10.19 -17.16 -12.77
N GLU A 908 9.30 -18.12 -12.95
CA GLU A 908 9.50 -19.53 -12.58
C GLU A 908 8.54 -20.46 -13.33
#